data_AF-A0A142XQJ1-F1
#
_entry.id   AF-A0A142XQJ1-F1
#
_cell.length_a   1.000
_cell.length_b   1.000
_cell.length_c   1.000
_cell.angle_alpha   90.00
_cell.angle_beta   90.00
_cell.angle_gamma   90.00
#
_symmetry.space_group_name_H-M   'P 1'
#
loop_
_entity.id
_entity.type
_entity.pdbx_description
1 polymer ?
#
loop_
_entity_poly.entity_id
_entity_poly.type
_entity_poly.pdbx_seq_one_letter_code
_entity_poly.pdbx_strand_id
1 'polypeptide(L)'
;MAKQGTNTRTAGALAGQTVAFVGKFAHDINHYKDVWVKNAGGTVGPPTGTFDYLVYGEGRGGKVPGAVARIEKRRPGLTVLDLTEFAKIVLPTAAEFVARVKRLEPTPEYWNSFQALCRTAGLPVDLSKIDLRGTHMEGAKLGGALLNGVDFRSVNCSQAVLSTTHTIEGAKFDGAKLVRATLNKAKKCSFRDADLKQAWAAQASYEACDFRDAIMSEIRIGRSQFTDGDFRGADLSDAESEGTTFERCDFSKANLTRFRGHGAQLTDAKLVGANLNRADLRETSLRGADLRNADLRDAALAGADLTGVNVAGADFTGAGLTGANVQGVDFSKAKNFAPPVARAAGPNLKALVKAASSAKDFETTVDVDLGKNEHAKMSLRVGQLGIRATANHYRGGTEIQSTIAAPTFQQGLLNLADRWPKATLRLDTIRAHGSRNVRGTKLRTMAIAAWAEAFGMDLSNGIPLTEQQKAQEAEARRKRDELVEQIRDKGPSVWHAIDFRERQRYNLRGLDLRDGRLMGLDMARREDLRDSRFAGANLSGSKLWGSDLHGADFTNANLAGAELQFSKCEKTSFVNANLRNANLNNTRLFGTDFTGAHLDGARFENAQFDERTLFPVGFKTPENLVWKGEGPRPGPRRPPQAVSGSMDFDTFFKGLPKKVKPERVEKATSMLKSESYQLYADLTDANLVGIVKSQSNKDLVYSCRLASDGQFYCGTQNLRACGGLHGALCKHLLVLVIGLAKSDKLDPATADNWVSASKDHQPVIDRDAVSETFLKFKGAEAGEIDWRPTETVPEDFYAM
;
A
#
# COMPACT_ATOMS: atom_id res chain seq x y z
N MET A 1 28.84 -9.86 19.28
CA MET A 1 28.79 -10.65 20.53
C MET A 1 27.41 -11.28 20.68
N ALA A 2 27.35 -12.61 20.90
CA ALA A 2 26.55 -13.23 21.96
C ALA A 2 26.92 -14.73 22.04
N LYS A 3 27.30 -15.16 23.25
CA LYS A 3 27.45 -16.56 23.72
C LYS A 3 28.46 -17.46 22.99
N GLN A 4 29.70 -17.44 23.46
CA GLN A 4 30.32 -18.63 24.07
C GLN A 4 31.50 -18.19 24.93
N GLY A 5 31.60 -18.78 26.12
CA GLY A 5 32.57 -18.40 27.14
C GLY A 5 33.99 -18.69 26.69
N THR A 6 34.76 -17.62 26.49
CA THR A 6 36.15 -17.44 26.92
C THR A 6 36.43 -15.94 26.88
N ASN A 7 37.22 -15.44 27.83
CA ASN A 7 37.63 -14.04 27.94
C ASN A 7 38.35 -13.53 26.68
N THR A 8 37.64 -12.91 25.72
CA THR A 8 38.26 -12.23 24.56
C THR A 8 38.00 -10.72 24.53
N ARG A 9 37.60 -10.10 25.65
CA ARG A 9 37.51 -8.62 25.77
C ARG A 9 38.87 -7.91 25.80
N THR A 10 39.98 -8.63 25.62
CA THR A 10 41.36 -8.13 25.69
C THR A 10 41.98 -7.82 24.32
N ALA A 11 41.26 -7.99 23.21
CA ALA A 11 41.78 -7.74 21.87
C ALA A 11 40.97 -6.65 21.15
N GLY A 12 41.61 -5.52 20.88
CA GLY A 12 41.04 -4.35 20.19
C GLY A 12 41.75 -3.05 20.59
N ALA A 13 41.65 -2.00 19.77
CA ALA A 13 42.35 -0.73 20.00
C ALA A 13 41.97 -0.01 21.31
N LEU A 14 40.83 -0.36 21.91
CA LEU A 14 40.34 0.20 23.18
C LEU A 14 40.36 -0.83 24.32
N ALA A 15 41.04 -1.96 24.16
CA ALA A 15 41.07 -3.01 25.17
C ALA A 15 41.61 -2.48 26.50
N GLY A 16 40.79 -2.54 27.56
CA GLY A 16 41.13 -2.04 28.89
C GLY A 16 41.06 -0.51 29.06
N GLN A 17 40.68 0.23 28.02
CA GLN A 17 40.58 1.68 28.03
C GLN A 17 39.16 2.14 28.40
N THR A 18 39.05 3.27 29.08
CA THR A 18 37.77 3.91 29.42
C THR A 18 37.53 5.15 28.56
N VAL A 19 36.34 5.25 27.98
CA VAL A 19 35.96 6.32 27.05
C VAL A 19 34.77 7.11 27.59
N ALA A 20 34.85 8.43 27.53
CA ALA A 20 33.75 9.33 27.88
C ALA A 20 33.33 10.19 26.68
N PHE A 21 32.03 10.53 26.59
CA PHE A 21 31.46 11.33 25.50
C PHE A 21 30.88 12.65 26.01
N VAL A 22 31.15 13.77 25.31
CA VAL A 22 30.63 15.12 25.66
C VAL A 22 30.13 15.85 24.41
N GLY A 23 28.98 16.52 24.50
CA GLY A 23 28.42 17.33 23.40
C GLY A 23 27.19 16.70 22.73
N LYS A 24 26.74 17.30 21.61
CA LYS A 24 25.63 16.76 20.82
C LYS A 24 26.15 15.82 19.73
N PHE A 25 25.49 14.69 19.59
CA PHE A 25 25.74 13.68 18.57
C PHE A 25 24.46 13.45 17.76
N ALA A 26 24.58 13.03 16.50
CA ALA A 26 23.43 12.63 15.70
C ALA A 26 22.63 11.52 16.41
N HIS A 27 21.32 11.47 16.17
CA HIS A 27 20.38 10.63 16.93
C HIS A 27 20.75 9.13 16.93
N ASP A 28 21.31 8.62 15.83
CA ASP A 28 21.77 7.23 15.71
C ASP A 28 23.10 6.97 16.44
N ILE A 29 24.04 7.93 16.44
CA ILE A 29 25.38 7.79 17.06
C ILE A 29 25.29 7.39 18.53
N ASN A 30 24.28 7.90 19.25
CA ASN A 30 24.13 7.65 20.68
C ASN A 30 23.87 6.18 21.04
N HIS A 31 23.21 5.42 20.16
CA HIS A 31 22.95 4.00 20.40
C HIS A 31 24.19 3.13 20.16
N TYR A 32 25.00 3.50 19.18
CA TYR A 32 26.08 2.65 18.71
C TYR A 32 27.43 2.85 19.43
N LYS A 33 27.69 4.05 19.99
CA LYS A 33 28.95 4.37 20.67
C LYS A 33 29.26 3.42 21.84
N ASP A 34 28.25 3.06 22.63
CA ASP A 34 28.38 2.11 23.73
C ASP A 34 28.70 0.70 23.24
N VAL A 35 28.05 0.29 22.15
CA VAL A 35 28.24 -1.04 21.56
C VAL A 35 29.65 -1.16 20.98
N TRP A 36 30.18 -0.12 20.34
CA TRP A 36 31.51 -0.16 19.73
C TRP A 36 32.64 -0.08 20.72
N VAL A 37 32.55 0.80 21.72
CA VAL A 37 33.55 0.84 22.81
C VAL A 37 33.63 -0.54 23.46
N LYS A 38 32.48 -1.18 23.73
CA LYS A 38 32.44 -2.54 24.28
C LYS A 38 33.00 -3.60 23.33
N ASN A 39 32.75 -3.50 22.02
CA ASN A 39 33.28 -4.44 21.04
C ASN A 39 34.79 -4.32 20.85
N ALA A 40 35.37 -3.11 20.98
CA ALA A 40 36.81 -2.87 20.94
C ALA A 40 37.51 -3.19 22.27
N GLY A 41 36.79 -3.70 23.27
CA GLY A 41 37.33 -4.13 24.57
C GLY A 41 37.39 -3.02 25.64
N GLY A 42 36.81 -1.85 25.38
CA GLY A 42 36.78 -0.71 26.31
C GLY A 42 35.50 -0.60 27.12
N THR A 43 35.46 0.37 28.03
CA THR A 43 34.30 0.69 28.89
C THR A 43 33.84 2.14 28.72
N VAL A 44 32.53 2.37 28.73
CA VAL A 44 31.97 3.72 28.70
C VAL A 44 31.78 4.23 30.12
N GLY A 45 32.34 5.40 30.41
CA GLY A 45 32.24 6.06 31.72
C GLY A 45 31.62 7.46 31.63
N PRO A 46 31.10 7.99 32.75
CA PRO A 46 30.62 9.37 32.79
C PRO A 46 31.78 10.35 32.57
N PRO A 47 31.57 11.49 31.88
CA PRO A 47 32.62 12.49 31.61
C PRO A 47 33.13 13.22 32.87
N THR A 48 32.55 12.93 34.03
CA THR A 48 33.01 13.38 35.35
C THR A 48 33.92 12.37 36.06
N GLY A 49 34.07 11.14 35.54
CA GLY A 49 34.88 10.07 36.12
C GLY A 49 36.34 10.05 35.65
N THR A 50 37.06 8.94 35.88
CA THR A 50 38.38 8.64 35.30
C THR A 50 38.20 7.94 33.95
N PHE A 51 38.87 8.44 32.91
CA PHE A 51 38.80 7.91 31.55
C PHE A 51 40.08 8.27 30.77
N ASP A 52 40.43 7.42 29.81
CA ASP A 52 41.63 7.51 28.98
C ASP A 52 41.39 8.37 27.73
N TYR A 53 40.17 8.29 27.18
CA TYR A 53 39.73 9.06 26.01
C TYR A 53 38.49 9.90 26.29
N LEU A 54 38.52 11.15 25.84
CA LEU A 54 37.36 12.05 25.83
C LEU A 54 36.96 12.35 24.39
N VAL A 55 35.81 11.84 23.96
CA VAL A 55 35.28 12.06 22.62
C VAL A 55 34.27 13.19 22.64
N TYR A 56 34.46 14.20 21.79
CA TYR A 56 33.53 15.33 21.71
C TYR A 56 32.69 15.33 20.43
N GLY A 57 31.41 15.65 20.58
CA GLY A 57 30.48 15.94 19.50
C GLY A 57 30.34 17.43 19.22
N GLU A 58 29.45 17.80 18.29
CA GLU A 58 29.24 19.21 17.94
C GLU A 58 28.82 20.05 19.15
N GLY A 59 29.47 21.20 19.33
CA GLY A 59 29.08 22.23 20.28
C GLY A 59 28.22 23.33 19.64
N ARG A 60 27.94 24.39 20.41
CA ARG A 60 27.08 25.50 19.94
C ARG A 60 27.75 26.22 18.76
N GLY A 61 27.08 26.26 17.61
CA GLY A 61 27.60 26.89 16.39
C GLY A 61 28.77 26.14 15.72
N GLY A 62 28.84 24.81 15.87
CA GLY A 62 29.88 23.98 15.23
C GLY A 62 31.26 24.03 15.89
N LYS A 63 31.41 24.73 17.03
CA LYS A 63 32.67 24.83 17.77
C LYS A 63 32.83 23.69 18.79
N VAL A 64 34.08 23.41 19.18
CA VAL A 64 34.39 22.47 20.27
C VAL A 64 33.62 22.87 21.54
N PRO A 65 32.92 21.94 22.23
CA PRO A 65 32.18 22.28 23.44
C PRO A 65 33.10 22.88 24.51
N GLY A 66 32.74 24.03 25.08
CA GLY A 66 33.57 24.70 26.11
C GLY A 66 33.78 23.90 27.41
N ALA A 67 33.07 22.78 27.58
CA ALA A 67 33.32 21.80 28.64
C ALA A 67 34.62 21.00 28.40
N VAL A 68 34.96 20.71 27.14
CA VAL A 68 36.16 19.96 26.74
C VAL A 68 37.43 20.68 27.19
N ALA A 69 37.56 21.97 26.86
CA ALA A 69 38.71 22.80 27.25
C ALA A 69 38.90 22.88 28.78
N ARG A 70 37.80 22.83 29.56
CA ARG A 70 37.87 22.81 31.03
C ARG A 70 38.37 21.48 31.58
N ILE A 71 37.98 20.37 30.97
CA ILE A 71 38.40 19.03 31.37
C ILE A 71 39.89 18.83 31.03
N GLU A 72 40.29 19.23 29.82
CA GLU A 72 41.68 19.15 29.34
C GLU A 72 42.63 19.95 30.21
N LYS A 73 42.28 21.21 30.57
CA LYS A 73 43.10 22.03 31.49
C LYS A 73 43.29 21.39 32.87
N ARG A 74 42.31 20.61 33.35
CA ARG A 74 42.38 19.91 34.63
C ARG A 74 43.14 18.58 34.54
N ARG A 75 43.38 18.06 33.33
CA ARG A 75 44.04 16.77 33.07
C ARG A 75 44.98 16.88 31.86
N PRO A 76 46.21 17.37 32.05
CA PRO A 76 47.15 17.65 30.95
C PRO A 76 47.65 16.42 30.15
N GLY A 77 47.22 15.20 30.49
CA GLY A 77 47.57 13.95 29.80
C GLY A 77 46.38 13.17 29.23
N LEU A 78 45.18 13.76 29.23
CA LEU A 78 43.97 13.16 28.68
C LEU A 78 43.97 13.24 27.14
N THR A 79 43.68 12.13 26.46
CA THR A 79 43.53 12.14 24.99
C THR A 79 42.13 12.63 24.63
N VAL A 80 42.05 13.79 23.99
CA VAL A 80 40.79 14.38 23.49
C VAL A 80 40.68 14.11 22.00
N LEU A 81 39.53 13.60 21.57
CA LEU A 81 39.29 13.18 20.19
C LEU A 81 37.99 13.80 19.67
N ASP A 82 38.00 14.26 18.43
CA ASP A 82 36.76 14.49 17.70
C ASP A 82 36.13 13.15 17.24
N LEU A 83 34.94 13.21 16.64
CA LEU A 83 34.25 12.02 16.14
C LEU A 83 35.00 11.29 15.02
N THR A 84 35.73 12.03 14.17
CA THR A 84 36.51 11.50 13.05
C THR A 84 37.74 10.75 13.57
N GLU A 85 38.44 11.32 14.56
CA GLU A 85 39.58 10.72 15.22
C GLU A 85 39.18 9.48 16.03
N PHE A 86 38.05 9.56 16.75
CA PHE A 86 37.50 8.40 17.45
C PHE A 86 37.13 7.27 16.48
N ALA A 87 36.49 7.61 15.34
CA ALA A 87 36.16 6.66 14.30
C ALA A 87 37.39 5.88 13.78
N LYS A 88 38.53 6.55 13.59
CA LYS A 88 39.79 5.92 13.16
C LYS A 88 40.33 4.88 14.15
N ILE A 89 39.98 5.02 15.44
CA ILE A 89 40.42 4.08 16.49
C ILE A 89 39.50 2.86 16.56
N VAL A 90 38.19 3.05 16.36
CA VAL A 90 37.22 1.95 16.47
C VAL A 90 37.01 1.15 15.18
N LEU A 91 37.31 1.74 14.01
CA LEU A 91 37.25 1.04 12.73
C LEU A 91 38.39 0.00 12.65
N PRO A 92 38.13 -1.22 12.18
CA PRO A 92 39.19 -2.21 12.00
C PRO A 92 40.15 -1.74 10.90
N THR A 93 41.44 -1.95 11.14
CA THR A 93 42.46 -1.84 10.09
C THR A 93 42.23 -2.91 9.01
N ALA A 94 42.78 -2.70 7.82
CA ALA A 94 42.74 -3.71 6.75
C ALA A 94 43.31 -5.06 7.21
N ALA A 95 44.39 -5.04 8.01
CA ALA A 95 45.02 -6.26 8.54
C ALA A 95 44.10 -7.00 9.52
N GLU A 96 43.44 -6.30 10.44
CA GLU A 96 42.47 -6.88 11.37
C GLU A 96 41.25 -7.44 10.63
N PHE A 97 40.77 -6.72 9.64
CA PHE A 97 39.68 -7.19 8.76
C PHE A 97 40.07 -8.49 8.06
N VAL A 98 41.22 -8.52 7.37
CA VAL A 98 41.72 -9.70 6.65
C VAL A 98 41.93 -10.88 7.59
N ALA A 99 42.53 -10.65 8.76
CA ALA A 99 42.73 -11.69 9.77
C ALA A 99 41.39 -12.27 10.26
N ARG A 100 40.36 -11.43 10.39
CA ARG A 100 39.02 -11.86 10.79
C ARG A 100 38.36 -12.75 9.73
N VAL A 101 38.35 -12.32 8.48
CA VAL A 101 37.66 -13.06 7.39
C VAL A 101 38.40 -14.34 6.98
N LYS A 102 39.74 -14.38 7.12
CA LYS A 102 40.53 -15.60 6.86
C LYS A 102 40.31 -16.71 7.89
N ARG A 103 39.88 -16.38 9.12
CA ARG A 103 39.56 -17.37 10.15
C ARG A 103 38.20 -18.06 9.95
N LEU A 104 37.44 -17.73 8.88
CA LEU A 104 36.11 -18.27 8.58
C LEU A 104 35.04 -18.00 9.68
N GLU A 105 35.20 -16.91 10.43
CA GLU A 105 34.27 -16.49 11.50
C GLU A 105 33.23 -15.39 11.17
N PRO A 106 33.06 -14.85 9.94
CA PRO A 106 32.11 -13.76 9.76
C PRO A 106 30.66 -14.26 9.76
N THR A 107 29.91 -13.89 10.80
CA THR A 107 28.46 -14.16 10.92
C THR A 107 27.63 -13.02 10.28
N PRO A 108 26.33 -13.23 9.99
CA PRO A 108 25.44 -12.15 9.57
C PRO A 108 25.46 -10.94 10.52
N GLU A 109 25.58 -11.18 11.83
CA GLU A 109 25.69 -10.12 12.86
C GLU A 109 26.99 -9.34 12.74
N TYR A 110 28.10 -10.00 12.39
CA TYR A 110 29.37 -9.33 12.12
C TYR A 110 29.22 -8.38 10.93
N TRP A 111 28.65 -8.83 9.82
CA TRP A 111 28.45 -7.98 8.64
C TRP A 111 27.52 -6.79 8.91
N ASN A 112 26.44 -7.02 9.66
CA ASN A 112 25.57 -5.94 10.13
C ASN A 112 26.34 -4.92 10.98
N SER A 113 27.17 -5.41 11.91
CA SER A 113 27.97 -4.56 12.79
C SER A 113 29.02 -3.77 12.02
N PHE A 114 29.71 -4.39 11.06
CA PHE A 114 30.71 -3.74 10.21
C PHE A 114 30.07 -2.63 9.36
N GLN A 115 28.95 -2.92 8.69
CA GLN A 115 28.25 -1.93 7.89
C GLN A 115 27.71 -0.76 8.73
N ALA A 116 27.13 -1.05 9.90
CA ALA A 116 26.65 -0.02 10.82
C ALA A 116 27.81 0.87 11.30
N LEU A 117 28.96 0.26 11.63
CA LEU A 117 30.16 0.97 12.05
C LEU A 117 30.65 1.95 10.97
N CYS A 118 30.83 1.49 9.72
CA CYS A 118 31.24 2.38 8.64
C CYS A 118 30.24 3.53 8.40
N ARG A 119 28.93 3.24 8.45
CA ARG A 119 27.89 4.26 8.23
C ARG A 119 27.92 5.36 9.28
N THR A 120 28.07 4.99 10.55
CA THR A 120 28.01 5.98 11.63
C THR A 120 29.34 6.68 11.87
N ALA A 121 30.46 6.00 11.65
CA ALA A 121 31.78 6.63 11.62
C ALA A 121 31.88 7.69 10.52
N GLY A 122 31.12 7.54 9.43
CA GLY A 122 31.20 8.41 8.27
C GLY A 122 32.52 8.29 7.50
N LEU A 123 33.38 7.34 7.89
CA LEU A 123 34.67 7.06 7.27
C LEU A 123 34.66 5.64 6.69
N PRO A 124 35.12 5.46 5.44
CA PRO A 124 35.21 4.13 4.88
C PRO A 124 36.41 3.37 5.45
N VAL A 125 36.28 2.05 5.57
CA VAL A 125 37.43 1.18 5.85
C VAL A 125 38.21 1.01 4.56
N ASP A 126 39.48 1.44 4.55
CA ASP A 126 40.33 1.30 3.37
C ASP A 126 40.78 -0.15 3.22
N LEU A 127 40.14 -0.84 2.28
CA LEU A 127 40.47 -2.18 1.87
C LEU A 127 41.13 -2.15 0.49
N SER A 128 41.73 -1.04 0.04
CA SER A 128 42.31 -0.98 -1.29
C SER A 128 43.52 -1.90 -1.42
N LYS A 129 43.65 -2.57 -2.58
CA LYS A 129 44.80 -3.40 -2.99
C LYS A 129 45.10 -4.62 -2.10
N ILE A 130 44.22 -4.99 -1.18
CA ILE A 130 44.39 -6.21 -0.40
C ILE A 130 43.97 -7.47 -1.18
N ASP A 131 44.59 -8.58 -0.78
CA ASP A 131 44.32 -9.91 -1.27
C ASP A 131 43.35 -10.65 -0.34
N LEU A 132 42.14 -10.89 -0.84
CA LEU A 132 41.08 -11.61 -0.15
C LEU A 132 40.88 -13.03 -0.71
N ARG A 133 41.78 -13.53 -1.56
CA ARG A 133 41.68 -14.91 -2.06
C ARG A 133 41.70 -15.91 -0.91
N GLY A 134 40.92 -16.98 -1.06
CA GLY A 134 40.76 -18.02 -0.04
C GLY A 134 39.95 -17.60 1.19
N THR A 135 39.32 -16.42 1.17
CA THR A 135 38.39 -15.99 2.24
C THR A 135 36.96 -16.42 1.94
N HIS A 136 36.13 -16.46 2.98
CA HIS A 136 34.68 -16.66 2.85
C HIS A 136 33.95 -15.33 3.14
N MET A 137 33.27 -14.80 2.12
CA MET A 137 32.66 -13.46 2.12
C MET A 137 31.16 -13.53 1.80
N GLU A 138 30.52 -14.66 2.08
CA GLU A 138 29.09 -14.83 1.86
C GLU A 138 28.29 -13.88 2.77
N GLY A 139 27.30 -13.19 2.20
CA GLY A 139 26.51 -12.19 2.90
C GLY A 139 27.28 -10.93 3.30
N ALA A 140 28.51 -10.74 2.80
CA ALA A 140 29.37 -9.63 3.22
C ALA A 140 28.74 -8.25 2.94
N LYS A 141 28.70 -7.37 3.94
CA LYS A 141 28.12 -6.03 3.82
C LYS A 141 29.21 -4.96 3.73
N LEU A 142 29.79 -4.80 2.54
CA LEU A 142 30.97 -3.96 2.29
C LEU A 142 30.64 -2.54 1.84
N GLY A 143 29.39 -2.08 1.97
CA GLY A 143 28.94 -0.77 1.50
C GLY A 143 29.67 0.46 2.10
N GLY A 144 30.47 0.26 3.14
CA GLY A 144 31.31 1.30 3.74
C GLY A 144 32.82 1.03 3.62
N ALA A 145 33.26 0.25 2.63
CA ALA A 145 34.67 -0.03 2.39
C ALA A 145 35.16 0.55 1.05
N LEU A 146 36.42 0.95 0.98
CA LEU A 146 37.10 1.26 -0.29
C LEU A 146 37.64 -0.04 -0.87
N LEU A 147 37.20 -0.40 -2.07
CA LEU A 147 37.50 -1.71 -2.67
C LEU A 147 38.42 -1.59 -3.90
N ASN A 148 39.16 -0.49 -4.02
CA ASN A 148 39.97 -0.22 -5.20
C ASN A 148 41.13 -1.22 -5.31
N GLY A 149 41.24 -1.93 -6.44
CA GLY A 149 42.32 -2.87 -6.69
C GLY A 149 42.28 -4.15 -5.84
N VAL A 150 41.17 -4.44 -5.16
CA VAL A 150 41.05 -5.63 -4.32
C VAL A 150 41.03 -6.92 -5.14
N ASP A 151 41.69 -7.95 -4.64
CA ASP A 151 41.70 -9.27 -5.24
C ASP A 151 40.65 -10.19 -4.59
N PHE A 152 39.52 -10.35 -5.26
CA PHE A 152 38.41 -11.25 -4.93
C PHE A 152 38.43 -12.54 -5.78
N ARG A 153 39.53 -12.87 -6.46
CA ARG A 153 39.53 -14.02 -7.37
C ARG A 153 39.17 -15.31 -6.66
N SER A 154 38.22 -16.04 -7.22
CA SER A 154 37.66 -17.29 -6.67
C SER A 154 37.05 -17.18 -5.27
N VAL A 155 36.75 -15.97 -4.78
CA VAL A 155 36.11 -15.76 -3.47
C VAL A 155 34.61 -15.99 -3.59
N ASN A 156 34.01 -16.60 -2.56
CA ASN A 156 32.56 -16.66 -2.43
C ASN A 156 32.04 -15.36 -1.78
N CYS A 157 31.45 -14.49 -2.59
CA CYS A 157 30.77 -13.25 -2.24
C CYS A 157 29.25 -13.35 -2.51
N SER A 158 28.67 -14.55 -2.47
CA SER A 158 27.23 -14.72 -2.70
C SER A 158 26.42 -13.93 -1.67
N GLN A 159 25.33 -13.31 -2.10
CA GLN A 159 24.49 -12.43 -1.27
C GLN A 159 25.22 -11.23 -0.66
N ALA A 160 26.45 -10.93 -1.10
CA ALA A 160 27.19 -9.79 -0.60
C ALA A 160 26.56 -8.47 -1.08
N VAL A 161 26.58 -7.47 -0.22
CA VAL A 161 26.21 -6.09 -0.52
C VAL A 161 27.49 -5.30 -0.77
N LEU A 162 27.88 -5.20 -2.04
CA LEU A 162 29.05 -4.44 -2.50
C LEU A 162 28.69 -2.99 -2.86
N SER A 163 27.43 -2.58 -2.70
CA SER A 163 26.94 -1.21 -2.94
C SER A 163 27.61 -0.21 -1.98
N THR A 164 28.71 0.38 -2.41
CA THR A 164 29.44 1.42 -1.68
C THR A 164 29.08 2.82 -2.19
N THR A 165 29.40 3.87 -1.42
CA THR A 165 29.22 5.26 -1.87
C THR A 165 30.24 5.68 -2.94
N HIS A 166 31.25 4.86 -3.23
CA HIS A 166 32.36 5.17 -4.12
C HIS A 166 32.38 4.23 -5.33
N THR A 167 32.93 4.69 -6.45
CA THR A 167 33.20 3.80 -7.59
C THR A 167 34.35 2.86 -7.23
N ILE A 168 34.16 1.57 -7.47
CA ILE A 168 35.21 0.55 -7.30
C ILE A 168 36.09 0.58 -8.54
N GLU A 169 37.37 0.89 -8.39
CA GLU A 169 38.32 0.91 -9.53
C GLU A 169 39.31 -0.27 -9.45
N GLY A 170 39.44 -1.03 -10.54
CA GLY A 170 40.51 -2.01 -10.72
C GLY A 170 40.43 -3.29 -9.88
N ALA A 171 39.29 -3.56 -9.22
CA ALA A 171 39.10 -4.79 -8.45
C ALA A 171 38.99 -6.03 -9.36
N LYS A 172 39.45 -7.19 -8.86
CA LYS A 172 39.50 -8.45 -9.60
C LYS A 172 38.58 -9.49 -8.98
N PHE A 173 37.50 -9.82 -9.66
CA PHE A 173 36.49 -10.81 -9.27
C PHE A 173 36.58 -12.09 -10.11
N ASP A 174 37.71 -12.37 -10.77
CA ASP A 174 37.80 -13.50 -11.70
C ASP A 174 37.48 -14.83 -11.01
N GLY A 175 36.52 -15.59 -11.53
CA GLY A 175 36.01 -16.83 -10.96
C GLY A 175 35.30 -16.69 -9.60
N ALA A 176 35.00 -15.46 -9.15
CA ALA A 176 34.31 -15.22 -7.89
C ALA A 176 32.82 -15.62 -7.98
N LYS A 177 32.24 -16.05 -6.86
CA LYS A 177 30.78 -16.27 -6.77
C LYS A 177 30.12 -15.02 -6.20
N LEU A 178 29.22 -14.42 -6.97
CA LEU A 178 28.46 -13.19 -6.69
C LEU A 178 26.95 -13.46 -6.82
N VAL A 179 26.53 -14.71 -6.62
CA VAL A 179 25.13 -15.12 -6.76
C VAL A 179 24.26 -14.29 -5.82
N ARG A 180 23.25 -13.60 -6.38
CA ARG A 180 22.36 -12.68 -5.63
C ARG A 180 23.08 -11.56 -4.89
N ALA A 181 24.31 -11.23 -5.27
CA ALA A 181 25.03 -10.09 -4.72
C ALA A 181 24.47 -8.77 -5.28
N THR A 182 24.59 -7.69 -4.52
CA THR A 182 24.34 -6.33 -5.00
C THR A 182 25.66 -5.72 -5.44
N LEU A 183 25.77 -5.40 -6.72
CA LEU A 183 26.94 -4.75 -7.32
C LEU A 183 26.84 -3.23 -7.21
N ASN A 184 27.98 -2.57 -7.42
CA ASN A 184 28.10 -1.13 -7.38
C ASN A 184 28.71 -0.57 -8.67
N LYS A 185 28.79 0.75 -8.75
CA LYS A 185 29.59 1.46 -9.74
C LYS A 185 31.00 0.88 -9.79
N ALA A 186 31.46 0.52 -10.97
CA ALA A 186 32.76 -0.10 -11.17
C ALA A 186 33.48 0.50 -12.38
N LYS A 187 34.80 0.59 -12.31
CA LYS A 187 35.65 1.07 -13.38
C LYS A 187 36.85 0.16 -13.53
N LYS A 188 37.12 -0.33 -14.75
CA LYS A 188 38.28 -1.19 -15.04
C LYS A 188 38.36 -2.43 -14.13
N CYS A 189 37.22 -2.90 -13.62
CA CYS A 189 37.15 -4.09 -12.80
C CYS A 189 37.05 -5.33 -13.69
N SER A 190 37.58 -6.44 -13.21
CA SER A 190 37.54 -7.74 -13.90
C SER A 190 36.56 -8.67 -13.20
N PHE A 191 35.71 -9.33 -13.96
CA PHE A 191 34.68 -10.29 -13.56
C PHE A 191 34.74 -11.55 -14.43
N ARG A 192 35.93 -11.88 -14.94
CA ARG A 192 36.10 -13.00 -15.88
C ARG A 192 35.66 -14.31 -15.23
N ASP A 193 34.86 -15.11 -15.91
CA ASP A 193 34.37 -16.40 -15.39
C ASP A 193 33.61 -16.30 -14.04
N ALA A 194 33.20 -15.09 -13.62
CA ALA A 194 32.53 -14.89 -12.34
C ALA A 194 31.05 -15.31 -12.42
N ASP A 195 30.51 -15.85 -11.32
CA ASP A 195 29.11 -16.26 -11.21
C ASP A 195 28.27 -15.14 -10.60
N LEU A 196 27.62 -14.34 -11.43
CA LEU A 196 26.73 -13.24 -11.06
C LEU A 196 25.24 -13.60 -11.23
N LYS A 197 24.87 -14.89 -11.16
CA LYS A 197 23.48 -15.32 -11.29
C LYS A 197 22.57 -14.60 -10.33
N GLN A 198 21.45 -14.08 -10.84
CA GLN A 198 20.44 -13.36 -10.04
C GLN A 198 21.01 -12.17 -9.24
N ALA A 199 22.20 -11.68 -9.57
CA ALA A 199 22.77 -10.50 -8.94
C ALA A 199 21.97 -9.24 -9.29
N TRP A 200 22.17 -8.17 -8.53
CA TRP A 200 21.49 -6.90 -8.72
C TRP A 200 22.49 -5.79 -9.04
N ALA A 201 22.31 -5.14 -10.19
CA ALA A 201 23.12 -4.03 -10.68
C ALA A 201 22.22 -2.89 -11.20
N ALA A 202 21.57 -2.16 -10.29
CA ALA A 202 20.68 -1.05 -10.66
C ALA A 202 21.26 0.32 -10.30
N GLN A 203 20.91 1.32 -11.11
CA GLN A 203 21.25 2.74 -10.89
C GLN A 203 22.76 2.98 -10.72
N ALA A 204 23.59 2.19 -11.42
CA ALA A 204 25.04 2.23 -11.33
C ALA A 204 25.70 2.43 -12.70
N SER A 205 26.96 2.88 -12.69
CA SER A 205 27.78 3.09 -13.89
C SER A 205 28.97 2.13 -13.88
N TYR A 206 29.20 1.46 -15.00
CA TYR A 206 30.23 0.46 -15.22
C TYR A 206 31.05 0.87 -16.44
N GLU A 207 32.31 1.25 -16.23
CA GLU A 207 33.18 1.75 -17.29
C GLU A 207 34.35 0.77 -17.52
N ALA A 208 34.55 0.35 -18.77
CA ALA A 208 35.70 -0.48 -19.18
C ALA A 208 35.91 -1.74 -18.33
N CYS A 209 34.81 -2.37 -17.87
CA CYS A 209 34.86 -3.58 -17.06
C CYS A 209 34.89 -4.84 -17.94
N ASP A 210 35.60 -5.87 -17.50
CA ASP A 210 35.77 -7.14 -18.19
C ASP A 210 34.85 -8.21 -17.59
N PHE A 211 33.80 -8.59 -18.32
CA PHE A 211 32.82 -9.62 -17.99
C PHE A 211 32.97 -10.87 -18.89
N ARG A 212 34.14 -11.08 -19.50
CA ARG A 212 34.35 -12.23 -20.40
C ARG A 212 34.02 -13.55 -19.70
N ASP A 213 33.23 -14.38 -20.38
CA ASP A 213 32.83 -15.70 -19.92
C ASP A 213 32.09 -15.69 -18.54
N ALA A 214 31.65 -14.52 -18.07
CA ALA A 214 30.92 -14.40 -16.82
C ALA A 214 29.52 -15.03 -16.92
N ILE A 215 29.06 -15.65 -15.83
CA ILE A 215 27.73 -16.25 -15.74
C ILE A 215 26.79 -15.25 -15.10
N MET A 216 25.96 -14.60 -15.91
CA MET A 216 25.07 -13.51 -15.52
C MET A 216 23.59 -13.87 -15.77
N SER A 217 23.25 -15.16 -15.81
CA SER A 217 21.87 -15.58 -16.10
C SER A 217 20.92 -15.05 -15.02
N GLU A 218 19.77 -14.51 -15.45
CA GLU A 218 18.76 -13.88 -14.59
C GLU A 218 19.26 -12.67 -13.77
N ILE A 219 20.39 -12.05 -14.13
CA ILE A 219 20.85 -10.82 -13.48
C ILE A 219 19.84 -9.69 -13.68
N ARG A 220 19.64 -8.85 -12.65
CA ARG A 220 18.80 -7.65 -12.73
C ARG A 220 19.64 -6.39 -12.88
N ILE A 221 19.58 -5.78 -14.05
CA ILE A 221 20.27 -4.56 -14.44
C ILE A 221 19.24 -3.46 -14.68
N GLY A 222 18.92 -2.66 -13.67
CA GLY A 222 17.88 -1.64 -13.78
C GLY A 222 18.43 -0.23 -13.91
N ARG A 223 18.16 0.48 -15.02
CA ARG A 223 18.55 1.91 -15.18
C ARG A 223 20.04 2.16 -14.92
N SER A 224 20.90 1.27 -15.41
CA SER A 224 22.35 1.37 -15.26
C SER A 224 23.00 1.86 -16.56
N GLN A 225 24.28 2.20 -16.49
CA GLN A 225 25.09 2.59 -17.64
C GLN A 225 26.32 1.69 -17.71
N PHE A 226 26.55 1.10 -18.87
CA PHE A 226 27.74 0.33 -19.22
C PHE A 226 28.36 0.99 -20.45
N THR A 227 29.64 1.34 -20.34
CA THR A 227 30.40 1.94 -21.43
C THR A 227 31.70 1.17 -21.62
N ASP A 228 31.98 0.76 -22.85
CA ASP A 228 33.22 0.07 -23.23
C ASP A 228 33.45 -1.24 -22.45
N GLY A 229 32.37 -1.90 -22.01
CA GLY A 229 32.43 -3.18 -21.28
C GLY A 229 32.64 -4.38 -22.22
N ASP A 230 33.37 -5.39 -21.76
CA ASP A 230 33.67 -6.61 -22.52
C ASP A 230 32.87 -7.80 -21.98
N PHE A 231 31.83 -8.22 -22.69
CA PHE A 231 30.92 -9.32 -22.35
C PHE A 231 31.13 -10.54 -23.25
N ARG A 232 32.29 -10.67 -23.92
CA ARG A 232 32.48 -11.76 -24.88
C ARG A 232 32.34 -13.12 -24.20
N GLY A 233 31.51 -13.99 -24.78
CA GLY A 233 31.22 -15.32 -24.22
C GLY A 233 30.37 -15.34 -22.95
N ALA A 234 29.99 -14.18 -22.39
CA ALA A 234 29.20 -14.12 -21.16
C ALA A 234 27.79 -14.71 -21.34
N ASP A 235 27.23 -15.30 -20.28
CA ASP A 235 25.86 -15.80 -20.24
C ASP A 235 24.93 -14.80 -19.57
N LEU A 236 24.19 -14.02 -20.37
CA LEU A 236 23.14 -13.10 -19.95
C LEU A 236 21.74 -13.66 -20.24
N SER A 237 21.58 -14.98 -20.30
CA SER A 237 20.25 -15.58 -20.53
C SER A 237 19.25 -15.19 -19.44
N ASP A 238 18.03 -14.84 -19.87
CA ASP A 238 16.95 -14.35 -18.99
C ASP A 238 17.32 -13.10 -18.15
N ALA A 239 18.41 -12.40 -18.46
CA ALA A 239 18.76 -11.16 -17.76
C ALA A 239 17.75 -10.05 -18.03
N GLU A 240 17.53 -9.19 -17.03
CA GLU A 240 16.60 -8.06 -17.07
C GLU A 240 17.42 -6.77 -17.16
N SER A 241 17.30 -6.01 -18.25
CA SER A 241 18.13 -4.82 -18.50
C SER A 241 17.34 -3.58 -18.94
N GLU A 242 16.08 -3.46 -18.53
CA GLU A 242 15.16 -2.43 -19.04
C GLU A 242 15.69 -1.00 -18.79
N GLY A 243 15.68 -0.19 -19.84
CA GLY A 243 16.16 1.20 -19.81
C GLY A 243 17.65 1.36 -19.45
N THR A 244 18.46 0.33 -19.62
CA THR A 244 19.92 0.36 -19.39
C THR A 244 20.68 0.76 -20.65
N THR A 245 21.79 1.45 -20.48
CA THR A 245 22.72 1.79 -21.58
C THR A 245 23.90 0.80 -21.60
N PHE A 246 24.25 0.33 -22.78
CA PHE A 246 25.38 -0.56 -23.12
C PHE A 246 26.14 0.00 -24.33
N GLU A 247 26.65 1.21 -24.21
CA GLU A 247 27.30 1.93 -25.30
C GLU A 247 28.70 1.35 -25.57
N ARG A 248 29.02 1.06 -26.84
CA ARG A 248 30.31 0.48 -27.28
C ARG A 248 30.73 -0.79 -26.54
N CYS A 249 29.78 -1.54 -25.97
CA CYS A 249 30.07 -2.79 -25.28
C CYS A 249 30.24 -3.95 -26.29
N ASP A 250 31.07 -4.94 -25.94
CA ASP A 250 31.34 -6.11 -26.77
C ASP A 250 30.68 -7.37 -26.22
N PHE A 251 29.55 -7.76 -26.79
CA PHE A 251 28.79 -8.99 -26.51
C PHE A 251 29.10 -10.11 -27.52
N SER A 252 30.22 -10.07 -28.24
CA SER A 252 30.50 -11.08 -29.25
C SER A 252 30.48 -12.49 -28.64
N LYS A 253 29.72 -13.41 -29.25
CA LYS A 253 29.48 -14.78 -28.78
C LYS A 253 28.80 -14.91 -27.40
N ALA A 254 28.27 -13.82 -26.83
CA ALA A 254 27.51 -13.88 -25.59
C ALA A 254 26.18 -14.64 -25.78
N ASN A 255 25.70 -15.30 -24.72
CA ASN A 255 24.38 -15.88 -24.67
C ASN A 255 23.38 -14.87 -24.09
N LEU A 256 22.50 -14.32 -24.92
CA LEU A 256 21.43 -13.38 -24.58
C LEU A 256 20.05 -14.02 -24.84
N THR A 257 19.94 -15.35 -24.72
CA THR A 257 18.66 -16.06 -24.91
C THR A 257 17.62 -15.53 -23.93
N ARG A 258 16.43 -15.14 -24.42
CA ARG A 258 15.35 -14.53 -23.61
C ARG A 258 15.77 -13.28 -22.82
N PHE A 259 16.85 -12.61 -23.24
CA PHE A 259 17.28 -11.34 -22.66
C PHE A 259 16.17 -10.30 -22.73
N ARG A 260 15.95 -9.54 -21.65
CA ARG A 260 14.89 -8.53 -21.56
C ARG A 260 15.48 -7.13 -21.57
N GLY A 261 15.67 -6.58 -22.76
CA GLY A 261 16.32 -5.29 -23.01
C GLY A 261 15.38 -4.20 -23.55
N HIS A 262 14.10 -4.20 -23.15
CA HIS A 262 13.14 -3.22 -23.63
C HIS A 262 13.63 -1.77 -23.40
N GLY A 263 13.68 -0.97 -24.46
CA GLY A 263 14.17 0.41 -24.42
C GLY A 263 15.66 0.58 -24.12
N ALA A 264 16.43 -0.51 -24.03
CA ALA A 264 17.87 -0.45 -23.77
C ALA A 264 18.61 0.28 -24.90
N GLN A 265 19.75 0.89 -24.58
CA GLN A 265 20.59 1.60 -25.54
C GLN A 265 21.83 0.76 -25.84
N LEU A 266 21.87 0.10 -26.98
CA LEU A 266 22.95 -0.76 -27.49
C LEU A 266 23.66 -0.13 -28.70
N THR A 267 23.74 1.20 -28.73
CA THR A 267 24.41 1.96 -29.80
C THR A 267 25.88 1.56 -29.90
N ASP A 268 26.33 1.28 -31.12
CA ASP A 268 27.70 0.82 -31.45
C ASP A 268 28.16 -0.44 -30.70
N ALA A 269 27.23 -1.24 -30.17
CA ALA A 269 27.55 -2.50 -29.51
C ALA A 269 28.01 -3.56 -30.53
N LYS A 270 28.97 -4.40 -30.14
CA LYS A 270 29.38 -5.57 -30.93
C LYS A 270 28.63 -6.79 -30.44
N LEU A 271 27.86 -7.43 -31.30
CA LEU A 271 27.03 -8.60 -31.00
C LEU A 271 27.37 -9.76 -31.94
N VAL A 272 28.63 -9.80 -32.42
CA VAL A 272 29.07 -10.76 -33.45
C VAL A 272 28.96 -12.18 -32.92
N GLY A 273 28.11 -13.00 -33.55
CA GLY A 273 27.86 -14.38 -33.12
C GLY A 273 27.11 -14.52 -31.79
N ALA A 274 26.53 -13.43 -31.26
CA ALA A 274 25.74 -13.50 -30.03
C ALA A 274 24.44 -14.28 -30.24
N ASN A 275 23.98 -14.99 -29.21
CA ASN A 275 22.70 -15.71 -29.24
C ASN A 275 21.61 -14.86 -28.60
N LEU A 276 20.76 -14.22 -29.41
CA LEU A 276 19.62 -13.38 -29.02
C LEU A 276 18.28 -14.11 -29.20
N ASN A 277 18.27 -15.45 -29.22
CA ASN A 277 17.06 -16.23 -29.43
C ASN A 277 15.98 -15.84 -28.42
N ARG A 278 14.79 -15.46 -28.91
CA ARG A 278 13.65 -15.00 -28.09
C ARG A 278 13.95 -13.79 -27.19
N ALA A 279 14.99 -13.02 -27.48
CA ALA A 279 15.27 -11.78 -26.76
C ALA A 279 14.15 -10.74 -26.99
N ASP A 280 13.83 -9.99 -25.95
CA ASP A 280 12.93 -8.84 -26.00
C ASP A 280 13.76 -7.57 -26.14
N LEU A 281 13.91 -7.12 -27.39
CA LEU A 281 14.67 -5.93 -27.82
C LEU A 281 13.74 -4.85 -28.38
N ARG A 282 12.47 -4.82 -27.95
CA ARG A 282 11.52 -3.82 -28.42
C ARG A 282 12.02 -2.43 -28.01
N GLU A 283 11.99 -1.49 -28.94
CA GLU A 283 12.47 -0.10 -28.75
C GLU A 283 13.92 0.03 -28.29
N THR A 284 14.70 -1.02 -28.41
CA THR A 284 16.13 -0.90 -28.20
C THR A 284 16.73 -0.03 -29.29
N SER A 285 17.65 0.87 -28.94
CA SER A 285 18.53 1.50 -29.93
C SER A 285 19.68 0.55 -30.22
N LEU A 286 19.76 0.05 -31.45
CA LEU A 286 20.87 -0.78 -31.96
C LEU A 286 21.68 -0.01 -33.02
N ARG A 287 21.56 1.32 -33.09
CA ARG A 287 22.21 2.15 -34.11
C ARG A 287 23.69 1.82 -34.22
N GLY A 288 24.17 1.52 -35.43
CA GLY A 288 25.58 1.20 -35.69
C GLY A 288 26.07 -0.13 -35.11
N ALA A 289 25.22 -0.93 -34.46
CA ALA A 289 25.62 -2.20 -33.86
C ALA A 289 26.06 -3.23 -34.92
N ASP A 290 26.93 -4.14 -34.51
CA ASP A 290 27.44 -5.24 -35.34
C ASP A 290 26.79 -6.57 -34.94
N LEU A 291 25.76 -7.00 -35.66
CA LEU A 291 25.03 -8.26 -35.45
C LEU A 291 25.56 -9.41 -36.32
N ARG A 292 26.75 -9.32 -36.91
CA ARG A 292 27.25 -10.37 -37.83
C ARG A 292 27.16 -11.75 -37.20
N ASN A 293 26.55 -12.70 -37.90
CA ASN A 293 26.34 -14.08 -37.45
C ASN A 293 25.55 -14.25 -36.14
N ALA A 294 24.85 -13.22 -35.63
CA ALA A 294 24.01 -13.33 -34.46
C ALA A 294 22.76 -14.19 -34.71
N ASP A 295 22.25 -14.86 -33.68
CA ASP A 295 20.99 -15.61 -33.73
C ASP A 295 19.87 -14.76 -33.13
N LEU A 296 18.99 -14.19 -33.96
CA LEU A 296 17.82 -13.42 -33.53
C LEU A 296 16.51 -14.19 -33.72
N ARG A 297 16.56 -15.53 -33.76
CA ARG A 297 15.34 -16.32 -34.00
C ARG A 297 14.30 -16.05 -32.91
N ASP A 298 13.06 -15.81 -33.33
CA ASP A 298 11.94 -15.41 -32.47
C ASP A 298 12.19 -14.14 -31.60
N ALA A 299 13.20 -13.32 -31.90
CA ALA A 299 13.45 -12.08 -31.14
C ALA A 299 12.37 -11.03 -31.41
N ALA A 300 11.97 -10.29 -30.37
CA ALA A 300 11.03 -9.17 -30.50
C ALA A 300 11.80 -7.86 -30.67
N LEU A 301 11.72 -7.27 -31.86
CA LEU A 301 12.42 -6.02 -32.27
C LEU A 301 11.43 -4.89 -32.61
N ALA A 302 10.16 -5.01 -32.21
CA ALA A 302 9.15 -4.02 -32.54
C ALA A 302 9.56 -2.62 -32.04
N GLY A 303 9.56 -1.64 -32.95
CA GLY A 303 10.00 -0.27 -32.68
C GLY A 303 11.49 -0.07 -32.43
N ALA A 304 12.34 -1.11 -32.57
CA ALA A 304 13.80 -0.97 -32.41
C ALA A 304 14.40 -0.06 -33.49
N ASP A 305 15.46 0.68 -33.16
CA ASP A 305 16.23 1.43 -34.14
C ASP A 305 17.45 0.62 -34.60
N LEU A 306 17.38 0.09 -35.83
CA LEU A 306 18.42 -0.72 -36.47
C LEU A 306 19.23 0.11 -37.49
N THR A 307 19.17 1.45 -37.46
CA THR A 307 19.87 2.30 -38.43
C THR A 307 21.37 1.95 -38.50
N GLY A 308 21.86 1.61 -39.70
CA GLY A 308 23.28 1.33 -39.93
C GLY A 308 23.81 0.03 -39.32
N VAL A 309 22.92 -0.87 -38.87
CA VAL A 309 23.31 -2.16 -38.30
C VAL A 309 23.89 -3.10 -39.36
N ASN A 310 24.97 -3.80 -39.01
CA ASN A 310 25.51 -4.87 -39.85
C ASN A 310 24.88 -6.22 -39.51
N VAL A 311 24.06 -6.75 -40.41
CA VAL A 311 23.30 -8.00 -40.22
C VAL A 311 23.88 -9.21 -40.96
N ALA A 312 25.11 -9.12 -41.49
CA ALA A 312 25.63 -10.18 -42.35
C ALA A 312 25.76 -11.53 -41.62
N GLY A 313 25.09 -12.55 -42.16
CA GLY A 313 25.03 -13.90 -41.60
C GLY A 313 24.09 -14.09 -40.41
N ALA A 314 23.45 -13.02 -39.92
CA ALA A 314 22.53 -13.07 -38.79
C ALA A 314 21.22 -13.78 -39.14
N ASP A 315 20.66 -14.58 -38.23
CA ASP A 315 19.42 -15.33 -38.46
C ASP A 315 18.21 -14.61 -37.86
N PHE A 316 17.27 -14.21 -38.70
CA PHE A 316 16.05 -13.49 -38.31
C PHE A 316 14.78 -14.36 -38.35
N THR A 317 14.90 -15.70 -38.37
CA THR A 317 13.72 -16.58 -38.45
C THR A 317 12.72 -16.29 -37.32
N GLY A 318 11.51 -15.85 -37.67
CA GLY A 318 10.47 -15.53 -36.68
C GLY A 318 10.67 -14.22 -35.90
N ALA A 319 11.71 -13.44 -36.20
CA ALA A 319 11.94 -12.15 -35.54
C ALA A 319 10.85 -11.13 -35.92
N GLY A 320 10.33 -10.41 -34.93
CA GLY A 320 9.26 -9.41 -35.12
C GLY A 320 9.82 -8.00 -35.22
N LEU A 321 9.86 -7.41 -36.42
CA LEU A 321 10.40 -6.06 -36.69
C LEU A 321 9.32 -4.97 -36.89
N THR A 322 8.11 -5.18 -36.39
CA THR A 322 7.01 -4.22 -36.59
C THR A 322 7.38 -2.82 -36.14
N GLY A 323 7.33 -1.85 -37.06
CA GLY A 323 7.65 -0.46 -36.77
C GLY A 323 9.12 -0.18 -36.43
N ALA A 324 10.01 -1.16 -36.58
CA ALA A 324 11.45 -0.95 -36.42
C ALA A 324 11.98 -0.02 -37.51
N ASN A 325 12.93 0.84 -37.17
CA ASN A 325 13.64 1.65 -38.15
C ASN A 325 14.78 0.83 -38.75
N VAL A 326 14.65 0.46 -40.02
CA VAL A 326 15.62 -0.38 -40.73
C VAL A 326 16.39 0.38 -41.83
N GLN A 327 16.41 1.70 -41.75
CA GLN A 327 17.07 2.52 -42.76
C GLN A 327 18.56 2.17 -42.88
N GLY A 328 19.00 1.88 -44.11
CA GLY A 328 20.40 1.55 -44.41
C GLY A 328 20.84 0.13 -44.02
N VAL A 329 19.92 -0.76 -43.63
CA VAL A 329 20.23 -2.15 -43.31
C VAL A 329 20.17 -3.03 -44.57
N ASP A 330 21.25 -3.74 -44.87
CA ASP A 330 21.32 -4.69 -45.98
C ASP A 330 20.90 -6.10 -45.54
N PHE A 331 19.59 -6.35 -45.51
CA PHE A 331 19.03 -7.66 -45.16
C PHE A 331 19.29 -8.75 -46.20
N SER A 332 19.80 -8.45 -47.40
CA SER A 332 20.18 -9.49 -48.38
C SER A 332 21.34 -10.36 -47.87
N LYS A 333 22.09 -9.85 -46.89
CA LYS A 333 23.17 -10.57 -46.19
C LYS A 333 22.69 -11.31 -44.95
N ALA A 334 21.44 -11.13 -44.52
CA ALA A 334 20.87 -11.85 -43.39
C ALA A 334 20.33 -13.23 -43.83
N LYS A 335 20.27 -14.17 -42.91
CA LYS A 335 19.65 -15.49 -43.09
C LYS A 335 18.18 -15.41 -42.71
N ASN A 336 17.34 -16.07 -43.51
CA ASN A 336 15.92 -16.30 -43.20
C ASN A 336 15.13 -15.02 -42.88
N PHE A 337 15.57 -13.87 -43.39
CA PHE A 337 14.84 -12.63 -43.23
C PHE A 337 13.66 -12.59 -44.19
N ALA A 338 12.45 -12.58 -43.64
CA ALA A 338 11.25 -12.22 -44.36
C ALA A 338 10.86 -10.79 -43.94
N PRO A 339 10.71 -9.83 -44.87
CA PRO A 339 10.21 -8.52 -44.53
C PRO A 339 8.83 -8.64 -43.88
N PRO A 340 8.48 -7.80 -42.89
CA PRO A 340 7.14 -7.81 -42.30
C PRO A 340 6.11 -7.65 -43.43
N VAL A 341 5.26 -8.65 -43.62
CA VAL A 341 4.16 -8.55 -44.58
C VAL A 341 3.19 -7.52 -44.03
N ALA A 342 3.13 -6.35 -44.67
CA ALA A 342 2.22 -5.29 -44.26
C ALA A 342 0.79 -5.84 -44.25
N ARG A 343 0.18 -5.94 -43.07
CA ARG A 343 -1.20 -6.40 -42.95
C ARG A 343 -2.12 -5.42 -43.66
N ALA A 344 -2.93 -5.94 -44.57
CA ALA A 344 -4.00 -5.14 -45.16
C ALA A 344 -5.06 -4.87 -44.10
N ALA A 345 -5.60 -3.65 -44.08
CA ALA A 345 -6.76 -3.37 -43.24
C ALA A 345 -7.99 -4.12 -43.76
N GLY A 346 -8.65 -4.82 -42.84
CA GLY A 346 -9.96 -5.39 -43.08
C GLY A 346 -11.06 -4.31 -43.09
N PRO A 347 -12.32 -4.74 -43.29
CA PRO A 347 -13.44 -3.83 -43.41
C PRO A 347 -13.69 -2.99 -42.15
N ASN A 348 -13.45 -3.54 -40.95
CA ASN A 348 -13.74 -2.83 -39.69
C ASN A 348 -12.72 -1.73 -39.42
N LEU A 349 -11.42 -2.00 -39.64
CA LEU A 349 -10.39 -1.00 -39.53
C LEU A 349 -10.59 0.12 -40.56
N LYS A 350 -10.93 -0.22 -41.81
CA LYS A 350 -11.28 0.77 -42.84
C LYS A 350 -12.45 1.67 -42.42
N ALA A 351 -13.48 1.10 -41.80
CA ALA A 351 -14.62 1.87 -41.31
C ALA A 351 -14.20 2.84 -40.19
N LEU A 352 -13.33 2.42 -39.25
CA LEU A 352 -12.81 3.30 -38.21
C LEU A 352 -11.90 4.41 -38.78
N VAL A 353 -11.04 4.09 -39.76
CA VAL A 353 -10.20 5.07 -40.47
C VAL A 353 -11.07 6.19 -41.07
N LYS A 354 -12.20 5.85 -41.71
CA LYS A 354 -13.16 6.84 -42.24
C LYS A 354 -13.81 7.69 -41.14
N ALA A 355 -14.06 7.12 -39.97
CA ALA A 355 -14.60 7.87 -38.83
C ALA A 355 -13.57 8.85 -38.24
N ALA A 356 -12.28 8.48 -38.26
CA ALA A 356 -11.16 9.28 -37.78
C ALA A 356 -10.74 10.37 -38.77
N SER A 357 -10.80 10.13 -40.08
CA SER A 357 -10.26 11.04 -41.11
C SER A 357 -10.90 12.43 -41.15
N SER A 358 -12.13 12.59 -40.66
CA SER A 358 -12.82 13.88 -40.57
C SER A 358 -12.57 14.66 -39.27
N ALA A 359 -11.90 14.06 -38.29
CA ALA A 359 -11.72 14.63 -36.96
C ALA A 359 -10.50 15.55 -36.88
N LYS A 360 -10.60 16.63 -36.07
CA LYS A 360 -9.45 17.50 -35.74
C LYS A 360 -8.60 16.91 -34.62
N ASP A 361 -9.24 16.15 -33.75
CA ASP A 361 -8.64 15.42 -32.64
C ASP A 361 -9.44 14.13 -32.51
N PHE A 362 -8.82 12.98 -32.77
CA PHE A 362 -9.44 11.66 -32.64
C PHE A 362 -8.50 10.77 -31.86
N GLU A 363 -9.03 10.02 -30.90
CA GLU A 363 -8.23 9.07 -30.15
C GLU A 363 -9.01 7.78 -29.96
N THR A 364 -8.32 6.65 -30.12
CA THR A 364 -8.79 5.35 -29.65
C THR A 364 -7.75 4.69 -28.76
N THR A 365 -8.21 4.04 -27.69
CA THR A 365 -7.35 3.38 -26.71
C THR A 365 -7.83 1.97 -26.43
N VAL A 366 -6.90 1.09 -26.06
CA VAL A 366 -7.19 -0.27 -25.61
C VAL A 366 -6.15 -0.74 -24.59
N ASP A 367 -6.59 -1.55 -23.63
CA ASP A 367 -5.69 -2.30 -22.76
C ASP A 367 -5.58 -3.75 -23.27
N VAL A 368 -4.38 -4.33 -23.15
CA VAL A 368 -4.12 -5.72 -23.50
C VAL A 368 -3.39 -6.44 -22.37
N ASP A 369 -3.74 -7.70 -22.14
CA ASP A 369 -3.03 -8.59 -21.21
C ASP A 369 -1.91 -9.32 -21.95
N LEU A 370 -0.70 -9.25 -21.39
CA LEU A 370 0.50 -9.84 -21.96
C LEU A 370 0.88 -11.17 -21.26
N GLY A 371 0.12 -11.58 -20.24
CA GLY A 371 0.43 -12.70 -19.35
C GLY A 371 1.43 -12.33 -18.25
N LYS A 372 1.62 -13.24 -17.27
CA LYS A 372 2.60 -13.10 -16.17
C LYS A 372 2.52 -11.76 -15.41
N ASN A 373 1.31 -11.25 -15.18
CA ASN A 373 1.04 -9.96 -14.52
C ASN A 373 1.57 -8.72 -15.28
N GLU A 374 1.70 -8.83 -16.60
CA GLU A 374 2.05 -7.73 -17.48
C GLU A 374 0.86 -7.29 -18.32
N HIS A 375 0.76 -5.99 -18.60
CA HIS A 375 -0.26 -5.46 -19.49
C HIS A 375 0.27 -4.24 -20.23
N ALA A 376 -0.38 -3.87 -21.33
CA ALA A 376 -0.07 -2.63 -22.03
C ALA A 376 -1.34 -1.84 -22.34
N LYS A 377 -1.26 -0.52 -22.20
CA LYS A 377 -2.26 0.41 -22.67
C LYS A 377 -1.78 1.04 -23.96
N MET A 378 -2.52 0.83 -25.03
CA MET A 378 -2.22 1.38 -26.35
C MET A 378 -3.15 2.54 -26.64
N SER A 379 -2.60 3.61 -27.22
CA SER A 379 -3.36 4.76 -27.72
C SER A 379 -2.92 5.07 -29.15
N LEU A 380 -3.91 5.34 -30.00
CA LEU A 380 -3.70 5.87 -31.33
C LEU A 380 -4.49 7.18 -31.46
N ARG A 381 -3.75 8.27 -31.64
CA ARG A 381 -4.30 9.62 -31.72
C ARG A 381 -3.99 10.28 -33.06
N VAL A 382 -4.98 10.96 -33.62
CA VAL A 382 -4.84 11.96 -34.69
C VAL A 382 -5.02 13.31 -34.05
N GLY A 383 -4.03 14.18 -34.12
CA GLY A 383 -4.11 15.54 -33.61
C GLY A 383 -3.43 16.55 -34.55
N GLN A 384 -3.28 17.79 -34.09
CA GLN A 384 -2.65 18.86 -34.88
C GLN A 384 -1.20 18.55 -35.29
N LEU A 385 -0.48 17.75 -34.49
CA LEU A 385 0.89 17.34 -34.74
C LEU A 385 1.01 16.04 -35.58
N GLY A 386 -0.10 15.61 -36.19
CA GLY A 386 -0.16 14.36 -36.97
C GLY A 386 -0.64 13.17 -36.16
N ILE A 387 -0.25 11.98 -36.61
CA ILE A 387 -0.69 10.69 -36.07
C ILE A 387 0.35 10.20 -35.07
N ARG A 388 -0.11 9.82 -33.87
CA ARG A 388 0.74 9.32 -32.80
C ARG A 388 0.18 7.99 -32.31
N ALA A 389 0.98 6.94 -32.43
CA ALA A 389 0.73 5.64 -31.80
C ALA A 389 1.63 5.52 -30.57
N THR A 390 1.05 5.30 -29.40
CA THR A 390 1.81 5.12 -28.15
C THR A 390 1.38 3.85 -27.44
N ALA A 391 2.33 3.20 -26.77
CA ALA A 391 2.02 2.12 -25.85
C ALA A 391 2.70 2.35 -24.50
N ASN A 392 1.93 2.23 -23.42
CA ASN A 392 2.42 2.21 -22.06
C ASN A 392 2.42 0.75 -21.60
N HIS A 393 3.60 0.15 -21.49
CA HIS A 393 3.77 -1.21 -20.99
C HIS A 393 4.00 -1.17 -19.48
N TYR A 394 3.25 -1.98 -18.74
CA TYR A 394 3.29 -2.08 -17.30
C TYR A 394 3.79 -3.47 -16.87
N ARG A 395 4.89 -3.50 -16.12
CA ARG A 395 5.56 -4.73 -15.64
C ARG A 395 6.22 -4.46 -14.29
N GLY A 396 5.91 -5.27 -13.28
CA GLY A 396 6.56 -5.22 -11.96
C GLY A 396 6.57 -3.82 -11.29
N GLY A 397 5.49 -3.05 -11.43
CA GLY A 397 5.39 -1.68 -10.93
C GLY A 397 6.09 -0.60 -11.78
N THR A 398 6.77 -0.98 -12.88
CA THR A 398 7.37 -0.04 -13.84
C THR A 398 6.41 0.24 -15.00
N GLU A 399 6.39 1.49 -15.48
CA GLU A 399 5.66 1.91 -16.69
C GLU A 399 6.68 2.40 -17.68
N ILE A 400 6.61 1.86 -18.89
CA ILE A 400 7.48 2.22 -19.99
C ILE A 400 6.60 2.74 -21.10
N GLN A 401 6.70 4.06 -21.34
CA GLN A 401 5.97 4.73 -22.40
C GLN A 401 6.81 4.73 -23.67
N SER A 402 6.13 4.45 -24.78
CA SER A 402 6.75 4.31 -26.08
C SER A 402 5.95 4.95 -27.19
N THR A 403 6.62 5.31 -28.29
CA THR A 403 5.97 5.72 -29.54
C THR A 403 6.29 4.72 -30.63
N ILE A 404 5.29 4.34 -31.42
CA ILE A 404 5.41 3.40 -32.53
C ILE A 404 5.25 4.17 -33.83
N ALA A 405 6.00 3.78 -34.87
CA ALA A 405 5.85 4.35 -36.20
C ALA A 405 4.39 4.22 -36.69
N ALA A 406 3.79 5.35 -37.06
CA ALA A 406 2.40 5.40 -37.50
C ALA A 406 2.26 6.36 -38.70
N PRO A 407 2.79 5.97 -39.88
CA PRO A 407 2.75 6.84 -41.07
C PRO A 407 1.31 7.14 -41.51
N THR A 408 0.38 6.24 -41.23
CA THR A 408 -1.06 6.44 -41.38
C THR A 408 -1.78 5.94 -40.14
N PHE A 409 -3.04 6.34 -39.95
CA PHE A 409 -3.86 5.87 -38.82
C PHE A 409 -4.02 4.36 -38.87
N GLN A 410 -4.28 3.84 -40.07
CA GLN A 410 -4.37 2.41 -40.34
C GLN A 410 -3.10 1.67 -39.92
N GLN A 411 -1.93 2.12 -40.38
CA GLN A 411 -0.67 1.46 -40.09
C GLN A 411 -0.30 1.59 -38.61
N GLY A 412 -0.62 2.72 -37.97
CA GLY A 412 -0.40 2.90 -36.54
C GLY A 412 -1.16 1.89 -35.69
N LEU A 413 -2.43 1.61 -36.05
CA LEU A 413 -3.25 0.65 -35.32
C LEU A 413 -2.73 -0.79 -35.49
N LEU A 414 -2.39 -1.17 -36.74
CA LEU A 414 -1.80 -2.48 -37.01
C LEU A 414 -0.45 -2.66 -36.33
N ASN A 415 0.42 -1.64 -36.37
CA ASN A 415 1.71 -1.68 -35.71
C ASN A 415 1.59 -1.80 -34.17
N LEU A 416 0.59 -1.15 -33.57
CA LEU A 416 0.27 -1.32 -32.15
C LEU A 416 -0.13 -2.77 -31.85
N ALA A 417 -0.95 -3.40 -32.68
CA ALA A 417 -1.37 -4.79 -32.46
C ALA A 417 -0.24 -5.80 -32.69
N ASP A 418 0.53 -5.63 -33.77
CA ASP A 418 1.64 -6.49 -34.14
C ASP A 418 2.84 -6.38 -33.18
N ARG A 419 2.83 -5.39 -32.26
CA ARG A 419 3.79 -5.29 -31.16
C ARG A 419 3.64 -6.43 -30.15
N TRP A 420 2.41 -6.88 -29.92
CA TRP A 420 2.08 -7.99 -29.03
C TRP A 420 1.02 -8.90 -29.68
N PRO A 421 1.36 -9.63 -30.75
CA PRO A 421 0.37 -10.37 -31.56
C PRO A 421 -0.33 -11.50 -30.79
N LYS A 422 0.23 -11.92 -29.64
CA LYS A 422 -0.34 -12.94 -28.75
C LYS A 422 -1.06 -12.37 -27.52
N ALA A 423 -1.18 -11.04 -27.41
CA ALA A 423 -1.83 -10.44 -26.26
C ALA A 423 -3.35 -10.65 -26.29
N THR A 424 -3.93 -10.75 -25.10
CA THR A 424 -5.39 -10.84 -24.97
C THR A 424 -5.97 -9.43 -24.90
N LEU A 425 -6.79 -9.07 -25.89
CA LEU A 425 -7.52 -7.79 -25.91
C LEU A 425 -8.52 -7.68 -24.76
N ARG A 426 -8.56 -6.53 -24.08
CA ARG A 426 -9.65 -6.20 -23.16
C ARG A 426 -10.71 -5.35 -23.85
N LEU A 427 -11.73 -6.00 -24.42
CA LEU A 427 -12.76 -5.31 -25.22
C LEU A 427 -13.55 -4.27 -24.40
N ASP A 428 -13.69 -4.49 -23.08
CA ASP A 428 -14.33 -3.58 -22.14
C ASP A 428 -13.61 -2.22 -22.01
N THR A 429 -12.28 -2.22 -22.16
CA THR A 429 -11.43 -1.03 -22.02
C THR A 429 -11.37 -0.16 -23.27
N ILE A 430 -11.86 -0.66 -24.40
CA ILE A 430 -11.77 0.07 -25.67
C ILE A 430 -12.62 1.34 -25.59
N ARG A 431 -11.99 2.46 -25.93
CA ARG A 431 -12.61 3.78 -26.02
C ARG A 431 -12.26 4.42 -27.35
N ALA A 432 -13.16 5.25 -27.85
CA ALA A 432 -12.91 6.10 -29.00
C ALA A 432 -13.73 7.39 -28.89
N HIS A 433 -13.12 8.52 -29.22
CA HIS A 433 -13.77 9.84 -29.17
C HIS A 433 -13.21 10.77 -30.24
N GLY A 434 -13.88 11.92 -30.44
CA GLY A 434 -13.40 12.98 -31.34
C GLY A 434 -13.91 12.92 -32.78
N SER A 435 -14.63 11.86 -33.17
CA SER A 435 -15.27 11.82 -34.50
C SER A 435 -16.43 12.83 -34.60
N ARG A 436 -16.49 13.55 -35.73
CA ARG A 436 -17.57 14.52 -35.99
C ARG A 436 -18.87 13.85 -36.42
N ASN A 437 -18.77 12.71 -37.12
CA ASN A 437 -19.87 12.08 -37.85
C ASN A 437 -20.46 10.85 -37.13
N VAL A 438 -19.71 10.23 -36.22
CA VAL A 438 -20.15 9.05 -35.46
C VAL A 438 -19.83 9.29 -33.99
N ARG A 439 -20.81 9.16 -33.09
CA ARG A 439 -20.63 9.45 -31.65
C ARG A 439 -21.19 8.34 -30.78
N GLY A 440 -20.82 8.38 -29.50
CA GLY A 440 -21.36 7.49 -28.46
C GLY A 440 -21.12 6.01 -28.75
N THR A 441 -22.12 5.18 -28.47
CA THR A 441 -22.04 3.72 -28.56
C THR A 441 -21.63 3.22 -29.94
N LYS A 442 -22.11 3.86 -31.02
CA LYS A 442 -21.78 3.47 -32.39
C LYS A 442 -20.28 3.61 -32.68
N LEU A 443 -19.66 4.70 -32.24
CA LEU A 443 -18.21 4.91 -32.40
C LEU A 443 -17.41 3.90 -31.58
N ARG A 444 -17.86 3.61 -30.35
CA ARG A 444 -17.24 2.59 -29.50
C ARG A 444 -17.28 1.21 -30.17
N THR A 445 -18.43 0.78 -30.71
CA THR A 445 -18.55 -0.52 -31.39
C THR A 445 -17.62 -0.63 -32.60
N MET A 446 -17.50 0.44 -33.40
CA MET A 446 -16.56 0.48 -34.53
C MET A 446 -15.11 0.32 -34.06
N ALA A 447 -14.74 1.00 -32.97
CA ALA A 447 -13.39 0.89 -32.40
C ALA A 447 -13.08 -0.52 -31.90
N ILE A 448 -14.05 -1.17 -31.22
CA ILE A 448 -13.89 -2.55 -30.76
C ILE A 448 -13.67 -3.48 -31.94
N ALA A 449 -14.50 -3.39 -32.98
CA ALA A 449 -14.35 -4.24 -34.16
C ALA A 449 -13.00 -4.03 -34.88
N ALA A 450 -12.54 -2.78 -34.98
CA ALA A 450 -11.25 -2.47 -35.60
C ALA A 450 -10.05 -3.00 -34.79
N TRP A 451 -10.07 -2.87 -33.46
CA TRP A 451 -9.03 -3.45 -32.60
C TRP A 451 -9.05 -4.98 -32.62
N ALA A 452 -10.23 -5.60 -32.55
CA ALA A 452 -10.38 -7.04 -32.65
C ALA A 452 -9.83 -7.58 -34.00
N GLU A 453 -10.21 -6.95 -35.11
CA GLU A 453 -9.67 -7.24 -36.44
C GLU A 453 -8.15 -7.03 -36.48
N ALA A 454 -7.64 -5.99 -35.82
CA ALA A 454 -6.21 -5.71 -35.70
C ALA A 454 -5.43 -6.71 -34.85
N PHE A 455 -6.05 -7.44 -33.93
CA PHE A 455 -5.41 -8.56 -33.23
C PHE A 455 -5.66 -9.91 -33.90
N GLY A 456 -6.28 -9.92 -35.08
CA GLY A 456 -6.59 -11.16 -35.81
C GLY A 456 -7.69 -11.98 -35.13
N MET A 457 -8.53 -11.36 -34.30
CA MET A 457 -9.71 -12.03 -33.76
C MET A 457 -10.68 -12.33 -34.91
N ASP A 458 -11.07 -13.59 -35.03
CA ASP A 458 -12.03 -14.02 -36.05
C ASP A 458 -13.42 -13.45 -35.75
N LEU A 459 -13.81 -12.45 -36.54
CA LEU A 459 -15.14 -11.84 -36.49
C LEU A 459 -16.15 -12.52 -37.43
N SER A 460 -15.73 -13.56 -38.15
CA SER A 460 -16.52 -14.30 -39.17
C SER A 460 -17.06 -15.66 -38.69
N ASN A 461 -16.48 -16.27 -37.65
CA ASN A 461 -16.85 -17.61 -37.16
C ASN A 461 -18.10 -17.69 -36.23
N GLY A 462 -19.11 -16.85 -36.47
CA GLY A 462 -20.46 -17.09 -35.94
C GLY A 462 -20.69 -16.84 -34.44
N ILE A 463 -19.67 -16.48 -33.65
CA ILE A 463 -19.85 -15.89 -32.31
C ILE A 463 -19.83 -14.37 -32.47
N PRO A 464 -20.96 -13.66 -32.27
CA PRO A 464 -20.99 -12.21 -32.32
C PRO A 464 -19.95 -11.58 -31.38
N LEU A 465 -19.32 -10.47 -31.80
CA LEU A 465 -18.42 -9.67 -30.94
C LEU A 465 -19.04 -9.36 -29.56
N THR A 466 -20.37 -9.26 -29.51
CA THR A 466 -21.16 -9.11 -28.29
C THR A 466 -21.11 -10.31 -27.35
N GLU A 467 -21.03 -11.54 -27.85
CA GLU A 467 -20.86 -12.75 -27.02
C GLU A 467 -19.45 -12.87 -26.45
N GLN A 468 -18.42 -12.52 -27.23
CA GLN A 468 -17.04 -12.46 -26.74
C GLN A 468 -16.85 -11.38 -25.67
N GLN A 469 -17.49 -10.21 -25.84
CA GLN A 469 -17.56 -9.17 -24.81
C GLN A 469 -18.21 -9.70 -23.53
N LYS A 470 -19.37 -10.35 -23.65
CA LYS A 470 -20.06 -10.94 -22.50
C LYS A 470 -19.20 -11.99 -21.80
N ALA A 471 -18.47 -12.82 -22.53
CA ALA A 471 -17.56 -13.81 -21.96
C ALA A 471 -16.40 -13.16 -21.19
N GLN A 472 -15.77 -12.11 -21.76
CA GLN A 472 -14.72 -11.36 -21.07
C GLN A 472 -15.24 -10.62 -19.83
N GLU A 473 -16.43 -10.02 -19.92
CA GLU A 473 -17.09 -9.36 -18.78
C GLU A 473 -17.44 -10.37 -17.68
N ALA A 474 -17.92 -11.57 -18.06
CA ALA A 474 -18.20 -12.65 -17.12
C ALA A 474 -16.93 -13.14 -16.42
N GLU A 475 -15.83 -13.30 -17.15
CA GLU A 475 -14.54 -13.72 -16.59
C GLU A 475 -13.93 -12.63 -15.69
N ALA A 476 -13.98 -11.36 -16.10
CA ALA A 476 -13.56 -10.24 -15.28
C ALA A 476 -14.38 -10.14 -13.98
N ARG A 477 -15.69 -10.39 -14.08
CA ARG A 477 -16.58 -10.48 -12.91
C ARG A 477 -16.21 -11.66 -12.01
N ARG A 478 -15.95 -12.84 -12.57
CA ARG A 478 -15.52 -14.02 -11.81
C ARG A 478 -14.24 -13.74 -11.03
N LYS A 479 -13.20 -13.21 -11.68
CA LYS A 479 -11.93 -12.82 -11.03
C LYS A 479 -12.12 -11.77 -9.94
N ARG A 480 -13.00 -10.80 -10.17
CA ARG A 480 -13.36 -9.79 -9.16
C ARG A 480 -14.05 -10.44 -7.96
N ASP A 481 -15.01 -11.33 -8.21
CA ASP A 481 -15.77 -11.98 -7.15
C ASP A 481 -14.85 -12.92 -6.33
N GLU A 482 -13.90 -13.61 -6.97
CA GLU A 482 -12.82 -14.36 -6.30
C GLU A 482 -11.89 -13.47 -5.47
N LEU A 483 -11.53 -12.28 -5.98
CA LEU A 483 -10.74 -11.31 -5.23
C LEU A 483 -11.52 -10.82 -3.99
N VAL A 484 -12.81 -10.53 -4.15
CA VAL A 484 -13.69 -10.11 -3.06
C VAL A 484 -13.79 -11.18 -1.98
N GLU A 485 -13.93 -12.44 -2.37
CA GLU A 485 -13.94 -13.58 -1.45
C GLU A 485 -12.62 -13.67 -0.69
N GLN A 486 -11.48 -13.54 -1.37
CA GLN A 486 -10.18 -13.53 -0.73
C GLN A 486 -9.98 -12.35 0.23
N ILE A 487 -10.48 -11.16 -0.11
CA ILE A 487 -10.44 -9.99 0.78
C ILE A 487 -11.32 -10.23 2.01
N ARG A 488 -12.48 -10.88 1.86
CA ARG A 488 -13.35 -11.24 2.99
C ARG A 488 -12.71 -12.25 3.93
N ASP A 489 -12.06 -13.27 3.37
CA ASP A 489 -11.42 -14.35 4.12
C ASP A 489 -10.11 -13.91 4.80
N LYS A 490 -9.21 -13.30 4.03
CA LYS A 490 -7.83 -12.97 4.46
C LYS A 490 -7.63 -11.51 4.85
N GLY A 491 -8.66 -10.68 4.69
CA GLY A 491 -8.63 -9.26 5.03
C GLY A 491 -7.95 -8.36 3.97
N PRO A 492 -7.72 -7.08 4.31
CA PRO A 492 -7.28 -6.05 3.35
C PRO A 492 -5.86 -6.27 2.80
N SER A 493 -5.06 -7.14 3.43
CA SER A 493 -3.71 -7.48 2.97
C SER A 493 -3.70 -8.02 1.53
N VAL A 494 -4.75 -8.75 1.12
CA VAL A 494 -4.91 -9.25 -0.25
C VAL A 494 -4.98 -8.10 -1.24
N TRP A 495 -5.79 -7.08 -0.93
CA TRP A 495 -5.88 -5.88 -1.75
C TRP A 495 -4.55 -5.12 -1.76
N HIS A 496 -3.89 -5.02 -0.61
CA HIS A 496 -2.62 -4.31 -0.48
C HIS A 496 -1.46 -4.96 -1.24
N ALA A 497 -1.50 -6.28 -1.42
CA ALA A 497 -0.50 -7.03 -2.17
C ALA A 497 -0.58 -6.84 -3.69
N ILE A 498 -1.74 -6.40 -4.20
CA ILE A 498 -1.93 -6.11 -5.62
C ILE A 498 -1.28 -4.76 -5.96
N ASP A 499 -0.44 -4.73 -7.00
CA ASP A 499 0.17 -3.50 -7.50
C ASP A 499 -0.91 -2.47 -7.83
N PHE A 500 -0.68 -1.20 -7.51
CA PHE A 500 -1.67 -0.15 -7.69
C PHE A 500 -2.19 -0.06 -9.14
N ARG A 501 -1.33 -0.27 -10.14
CA ARG A 501 -1.76 -0.22 -11.55
C ARG A 501 -2.59 -1.43 -11.94
N GLU A 502 -2.34 -2.56 -11.29
CA GLU A 502 -3.18 -3.75 -11.43
C GLU A 502 -4.56 -3.55 -10.78
N ARG A 503 -4.65 -2.83 -9.65
CA ARG A 503 -5.95 -2.49 -9.01
C ARG A 503 -6.88 -1.74 -9.97
N GLN A 504 -6.34 -0.83 -10.78
CA GLN A 504 -7.09 -0.06 -11.78
C GLN A 504 -7.73 -0.93 -12.88
N ARG A 505 -7.38 -2.22 -12.95
CA ARG A 505 -7.99 -3.16 -13.91
C ARG A 505 -9.32 -3.72 -13.43
N TYR A 506 -9.59 -3.70 -12.12
CA TYR A 506 -10.81 -4.23 -11.54
C TYR A 506 -11.94 -3.20 -11.63
N ASN A 507 -13.11 -3.64 -12.09
CA ASN A 507 -14.33 -2.87 -11.91
C ASN A 507 -14.80 -3.02 -10.46
N LEU A 508 -14.52 -2.02 -9.64
CA LEU A 508 -14.86 -1.99 -8.21
C LEU A 508 -16.29 -1.52 -7.93
N ARG A 509 -17.10 -1.34 -8.97
CA ARG A 509 -18.49 -0.94 -8.82
C ARG A 509 -19.36 -2.12 -8.38
N GLY A 510 -20.24 -1.88 -7.41
CA GLY A 510 -21.13 -2.90 -6.86
C GLY A 510 -20.40 -4.05 -6.16
N LEU A 511 -19.25 -3.80 -5.54
CA LEU A 511 -18.54 -4.80 -4.76
C LEU A 511 -19.38 -5.26 -3.58
N ASP A 512 -19.27 -6.52 -3.18
CA ASP A 512 -19.96 -7.04 -2.00
C ASP A 512 -18.97 -7.48 -0.92
N LEU A 513 -18.74 -6.58 0.03
CA LEU A 513 -17.82 -6.73 1.15
C LEU A 513 -18.54 -6.68 2.51
N ARG A 514 -19.86 -6.95 2.54
CA ARG A 514 -20.67 -7.07 3.76
C ARG A 514 -20.03 -8.00 4.79
N ASP A 515 -20.16 -7.66 6.06
CA ASP A 515 -19.64 -8.39 7.23
C ASP A 515 -18.11 -8.65 7.19
N GLY A 516 -17.39 -7.96 6.30
CA GLY A 516 -15.95 -8.17 6.09
C GLY A 516 -15.09 -7.60 7.21
N ARG A 517 -13.95 -8.25 7.48
CA ARG A 517 -12.90 -7.75 8.39
C ARG A 517 -11.91 -6.87 7.62
N LEU A 518 -12.25 -5.59 7.45
CA LEU A 518 -11.60 -4.65 6.53
C LEU A 518 -10.89 -3.50 7.26
N MET A 519 -10.49 -3.70 8.52
CA MET A 519 -9.82 -2.67 9.31
C MET A 519 -8.53 -2.19 8.61
N GLY A 520 -8.40 -0.88 8.42
CA GLY A 520 -7.25 -0.29 7.72
C GLY A 520 -7.21 -0.56 6.21
N LEU A 521 -8.33 -0.93 5.59
CA LEU A 521 -8.42 -1.09 4.13
C LEU A 521 -7.99 0.21 3.44
N ASP A 522 -7.13 0.09 2.43
CA ASP A 522 -6.59 1.26 1.71
C ASP A 522 -7.10 1.25 0.27
N MET A 523 -8.20 1.97 0.06
CA MET A 523 -8.76 2.33 -1.24
C MET A 523 -8.64 3.84 -1.47
N ALA A 524 -7.59 4.45 -0.92
CA ALA A 524 -7.21 5.80 -1.25
C ALA A 524 -6.86 5.89 -2.74
N ARG A 525 -7.27 6.98 -3.41
CA ARG A 525 -6.97 7.38 -4.82
C ARG A 525 -8.17 7.37 -5.79
N ARG A 526 -9.36 7.71 -5.29
CA ARG A 526 -10.55 7.99 -6.13
C ARG A 526 -11.11 6.76 -6.84
N GLU A 527 -11.14 5.63 -6.14
CA GLU A 527 -11.72 4.40 -6.66
C GLU A 527 -13.22 4.57 -6.95
N ASP A 528 -13.71 3.87 -7.98
CA ASP A 528 -15.14 3.83 -8.32
C ASP A 528 -15.83 2.70 -7.54
N LEU A 529 -16.37 3.06 -6.38
CA LEU A 529 -17.02 2.15 -5.43
C LEU A 529 -18.55 2.29 -5.43
N ARG A 530 -19.12 2.89 -6.48
CA ARG A 530 -20.56 3.15 -6.54
C ARG A 530 -21.35 1.87 -6.39
N ASP A 531 -22.49 1.97 -5.71
CA ASP A 531 -23.44 0.87 -5.49
C ASP A 531 -22.84 -0.34 -4.72
N SER A 532 -21.67 -0.19 -4.09
CA SER A 532 -21.00 -1.26 -3.33
C SER A 532 -21.61 -1.47 -1.95
N ARG A 533 -21.54 -2.71 -1.44
CA ARG A 533 -22.16 -3.17 -0.20
C ARG A 533 -21.11 -3.48 0.85
N PHE A 534 -21.14 -2.74 1.95
CA PHE A 534 -20.29 -2.84 3.13
C PHE A 534 -21.08 -3.03 4.42
N ALA A 535 -22.39 -3.32 4.34
CA ALA A 535 -23.22 -3.50 5.52
C ALA A 535 -22.61 -4.50 6.52
N GLY A 536 -22.59 -4.13 7.81
CA GLY A 536 -22.00 -4.91 8.89
C GLY A 536 -20.46 -5.05 8.87
N ALA A 537 -19.77 -4.51 7.87
CA ALA A 537 -18.32 -4.66 7.75
C ALA A 537 -17.56 -3.81 8.77
N ASN A 538 -16.41 -4.30 9.21
CA ASN A 538 -15.49 -3.54 10.05
C ASN A 538 -14.43 -2.84 9.19
N LEU A 539 -14.59 -1.53 9.00
CA LEU A 539 -13.76 -0.62 8.20
C LEU A 539 -13.02 0.41 9.08
N SER A 540 -12.86 0.17 10.38
CA SER A 540 -12.19 1.13 11.26
C SER A 540 -10.79 1.49 10.75
N GLY A 541 -10.47 2.79 10.78
CA GLY A 541 -9.20 3.33 10.27
C GLY A 541 -8.94 3.15 8.77
N SER A 542 -9.94 2.77 7.97
CA SER A 542 -9.78 2.57 6.53
C SER A 542 -9.63 3.89 5.79
N LYS A 543 -8.91 3.88 4.67
CA LYS A 543 -8.73 5.01 3.76
C LYS A 543 -9.59 4.83 2.53
N LEU A 544 -10.64 5.63 2.42
CA LEU A 544 -11.57 5.68 1.29
C LEU A 544 -11.55 7.04 0.58
N TRP A 545 -10.64 7.94 0.97
CA TRP A 545 -10.65 9.33 0.53
C TRP A 545 -10.59 9.51 -1.00
N GLY A 546 -11.37 10.47 -1.47
CA GLY A 546 -11.53 10.83 -2.88
C GLY A 546 -12.40 9.87 -3.70
N SER A 547 -12.85 8.76 -3.13
CA SER A 547 -13.58 7.71 -3.85
C SER A 547 -15.00 8.11 -4.25
N ASP A 548 -15.54 7.45 -5.28
CA ASP A 548 -16.94 7.59 -5.68
C ASP A 548 -17.76 6.51 -4.99
N LEU A 549 -18.45 6.88 -3.91
CA LEU A 549 -19.28 6.02 -3.07
C LEU A 549 -20.77 6.18 -3.38
N HIS A 550 -21.15 6.79 -4.51
CA HIS A 550 -22.56 7.03 -4.85
C HIS A 550 -23.40 5.76 -4.71
N GLY A 551 -24.46 5.81 -3.90
CA GLY A 551 -25.35 4.67 -3.69
C GLY A 551 -24.77 3.49 -2.90
N ALA A 552 -23.60 3.64 -2.28
CA ALA A 552 -23.00 2.58 -1.47
C ALA A 552 -23.77 2.35 -0.16
N ASP A 553 -23.68 1.13 0.38
CA ASP A 553 -24.39 0.71 1.59
C ASP A 553 -23.40 0.35 2.71
N PHE A 554 -23.36 1.17 3.76
CA PHE A 554 -22.59 0.97 4.99
C PHE A 554 -23.49 0.71 6.21
N THR A 555 -24.70 0.20 6.01
CA THR A 555 -25.66 -0.04 7.11
C THR A 555 -25.04 -0.93 8.21
N ASN A 556 -25.10 -0.52 9.47
CA ASN A 556 -24.48 -1.20 10.63
C ASN A 556 -22.95 -1.40 10.53
N ALA A 557 -22.25 -0.75 9.60
CA ALA A 557 -20.80 -0.91 9.45
C ALA A 557 -20.03 -0.11 10.51
N ASN A 558 -18.83 -0.57 10.85
CA ASN A 558 -17.91 0.17 11.72
C ASN A 558 -16.88 0.95 10.91
N LEU A 559 -17.01 2.28 10.85
CA LEU A 559 -16.08 3.21 10.18
C LEU A 559 -15.36 4.13 11.19
N ALA A 560 -15.21 3.72 12.45
CA ALA A 560 -14.53 4.54 13.45
C ALA A 560 -13.12 4.94 12.98
N GLY A 561 -12.82 6.24 12.98
CA GLY A 561 -11.55 6.79 12.53
C GLY A 561 -11.25 6.65 11.03
N ALA A 562 -12.21 6.24 10.20
CA ALA A 562 -12.00 6.10 8.76
C ALA A 562 -11.77 7.46 8.06
N GLU A 563 -11.00 7.46 6.98
CA GLU A 563 -10.67 8.61 6.16
C GLU A 563 -11.52 8.63 4.87
N LEU A 564 -12.56 9.46 4.83
CA LEU A 564 -13.46 9.62 3.67
C LEU A 564 -13.32 10.97 2.99
N GLN A 565 -12.36 11.82 3.35
CA GLN A 565 -12.24 13.17 2.83
C GLN A 565 -12.25 13.24 1.29
N PHE A 566 -12.84 14.28 0.70
CA PHE A 566 -13.00 14.47 -0.75
C PHE A 566 -13.84 13.42 -1.50
N SER A 567 -14.46 12.47 -0.81
CA SER A 567 -15.27 11.42 -1.44
C SER A 567 -16.65 11.93 -1.86
N LYS A 568 -17.22 11.27 -2.86
CA LYS A 568 -18.60 11.46 -3.31
C LYS A 568 -19.50 10.44 -2.64
N CYS A 569 -20.27 10.86 -1.66
CA CYS A 569 -21.15 9.98 -0.88
C CYS A 569 -22.63 10.18 -1.24
N GLU A 570 -22.97 10.74 -2.39
CA GLU A 570 -24.37 11.02 -2.69
C GLU A 570 -25.21 9.75 -2.67
N LYS A 571 -26.37 9.79 -1.99
CA LYS A 571 -27.26 8.64 -1.80
C LYS A 571 -26.62 7.43 -1.10
N THR A 572 -25.53 7.62 -0.36
CA THR A 572 -24.91 6.56 0.44
C THR A 572 -25.73 6.31 1.71
N SER A 573 -25.86 5.04 2.12
CA SER A 573 -26.43 4.66 3.42
C SER A 573 -25.32 4.48 4.45
N PHE A 574 -25.40 5.21 5.56
CA PHE A 574 -24.65 5.03 6.80
C PHE A 574 -25.59 4.69 7.97
N VAL A 575 -26.76 4.10 7.69
CA VAL A 575 -27.77 3.81 8.71
C VAL A 575 -27.15 2.96 9.83
N ASN A 576 -27.26 3.41 11.08
CA ASN A 576 -26.66 2.79 12.27
C ASN A 576 -25.15 2.55 12.20
N ALA A 577 -24.42 3.18 11.27
CA ALA A 577 -22.99 3.00 11.13
C ALA A 577 -22.23 3.73 12.26
N ASN A 578 -21.13 3.16 12.72
CA ASN A 578 -20.23 3.83 13.65
C ASN A 578 -19.22 4.69 12.89
N LEU A 579 -19.35 6.01 12.93
CA LEU A 579 -18.49 6.98 12.25
C LEU A 579 -17.72 7.86 13.24
N ARG A 580 -17.56 7.40 14.50
CA ARG A 580 -16.83 8.17 15.52
C ARG A 580 -15.43 8.51 15.07
N ASN A 581 -15.03 9.77 15.23
CA ASN A 581 -13.74 10.30 14.80
C ASN A 581 -13.41 10.13 13.30
N ALA A 582 -14.38 9.79 12.46
CA ALA A 582 -14.16 9.68 11.02
C ALA A 582 -13.91 11.05 10.37
N ASN A 583 -13.14 11.07 9.30
CA ASN A 583 -12.87 12.29 8.53
C ASN A 583 -13.75 12.35 7.28
N LEU A 584 -14.77 13.22 7.30
CA LEU A 584 -15.64 13.49 6.15
C LEU A 584 -15.39 14.86 5.54
N ASN A 585 -14.24 15.50 5.79
CA ASN A 585 -13.94 16.83 5.26
C ASN A 585 -14.03 16.87 3.71
N ASN A 586 -14.58 17.94 3.15
CA ASN A 586 -14.73 18.15 1.70
C ASN A 586 -15.53 17.06 0.96
N THR A 587 -16.36 16.27 1.65
CA THR A 587 -17.20 15.24 1.02
C THR A 587 -18.46 15.83 0.40
N ARG A 588 -19.04 15.13 -0.60
CA ARG A 588 -20.37 15.45 -1.15
C ARG A 588 -21.40 14.48 -0.55
N LEU A 589 -22.25 14.99 0.32
CA LEU A 589 -23.20 14.20 1.12
C LEU A 589 -24.64 14.28 0.63
N PHE A 590 -24.91 14.76 -0.60
CA PHE A 590 -26.27 14.97 -1.10
C PHE A 590 -27.13 13.70 -1.06
N GLY A 591 -28.26 13.75 -0.35
CA GLY A 591 -29.13 12.58 -0.15
C GLY A 591 -28.51 11.43 0.65
N THR A 592 -27.44 11.66 1.41
CA THR A 592 -26.82 10.63 2.28
C THR A 592 -27.70 10.36 3.49
N ASP A 593 -27.82 9.09 3.89
CA ASP A 593 -28.60 8.68 5.05
C ASP A 593 -27.68 8.31 6.23
N PHE A 594 -27.67 9.14 7.27
CA PHE A 594 -26.98 8.92 8.54
C PHE A 594 -27.96 8.54 9.67
N THR A 595 -29.16 8.06 9.38
CA THR A 595 -30.15 7.71 10.42
C THR A 595 -29.56 6.71 11.42
N GLY A 596 -29.55 7.07 12.70
CA GLY A 596 -28.98 6.23 13.78
C GLY A 596 -27.45 6.13 13.80
N ALA A 597 -26.73 6.83 12.92
CA ALA A 597 -25.26 6.78 12.87
C ALA A 597 -24.61 7.47 14.09
N HIS A 598 -23.48 6.93 14.56
CA HIS A 598 -22.68 7.54 15.62
C HIS A 598 -21.64 8.50 15.03
N LEU A 599 -21.82 9.80 15.23
CA LEU A 599 -21.00 10.87 14.62
C LEU A 599 -20.07 11.58 15.62
N ASP A 600 -19.89 11.04 16.83
CA ASP A 600 -19.08 11.70 17.87
C ASP A 600 -17.64 11.92 17.40
N GLY A 601 -17.18 13.17 17.40
CA GLY A 601 -15.84 13.55 16.94
C GLY A 601 -15.63 13.46 15.42
N ALA A 602 -16.65 13.15 14.63
CA ALA A 602 -16.55 13.14 13.18
C ALA A 602 -16.34 14.56 12.63
N ARG A 603 -15.48 14.70 11.62
CA ARG A 603 -15.10 15.99 11.03
C ARG A 603 -15.80 16.21 9.69
N PHE A 604 -16.34 17.40 9.49
CA PHE A 604 -17.17 17.78 8.34
C PHE A 604 -16.74 19.10 7.66
N GLU A 605 -15.51 19.55 7.86
CA GLU A 605 -15.03 20.82 7.31
C GLU A 605 -15.21 20.85 5.79
N ASN A 606 -15.94 21.85 5.29
CA ASN A 606 -16.25 22.05 3.87
C ASN A 606 -17.02 20.91 3.19
N ALA A 607 -17.54 19.93 3.94
CA ALA A 607 -18.43 18.92 3.39
C ALA A 607 -19.76 19.57 2.96
N GLN A 608 -20.39 19.05 1.92
CA GLN A 608 -21.58 19.65 1.32
C GLN A 608 -22.79 18.76 1.48
N PHE A 609 -23.92 19.31 1.94
CA PHE A 609 -25.18 18.58 2.12
C PHE A 609 -26.38 19.37 1.58
N ASP A 610 -27.51 18.67 1.40
CA ASP A 610 -28.77 19.19 0.84
C ASP A 610 -29.99 18.71 1.63
N GLU A 611 -31.20 19.13 1.22
CA GLU A 611 -32.47 18.83 1.89
C GLU A 611 -32.81 17.34 1.95
N ARG A 612 -32.16 16.52 1.14
CA ARG A 612 -32.35 15.06 1.08
C ARG A 612 -31.45 14.32 2.07
N THR A 613 -30.45 15.00 2.62
CA THR A 613 -29.48 14.40 3.55
C THR A 613 -30.14 14.18 4.92
N LEU A 614 -30.09 12.96 5.44
CA LEU A 614 -30.75 12.57 6.69
C LEU A 614 -29.70 12.44 7.80
N PHE A 615 -29.71 13.35 8.78
CA PHE A 615 -28.85 13.24 9.96
C PHE A 615 -29.53 12.48 11.12
N PRO A 616 -28.75 11.93 12.09
CA PRO A 616 -29.30 11.39 13.32
C PRO A 616 -30.15 12.42 14.07
N VAL A 617 -31.15 11.94 14.81
CA VAL A 617 -31.97 12.80 15.68
C VAL A 617 -31.06 13.51 16.69
N GLY A 618 -31.28 14.81 16.89
CA GLY A 618 -30.49 15.63 17.82
C GLY A 618 -29.11 16.05 17.30
N PHE A 619 -28.67 15.59 16.13
CA PHE A 619 -27.40 16.03 15.54
C PHE A 619 -27.48 17.51 15.16
N LYS A 620 -26.62 18.33 15.78
CA LYS A 620 -26.47 19.74 15.44
C LYS A 620 -25.48 19.88 14.30
N THR A 621 -25.94 20.30 13.13
CA THR A 621 -25.05 20.50 11.98
C THR A 621 -24.04 21.61 12.30
N PRO A 622 -22.73 21.35 12.25
CA PRO A 622 -21.72 22.35 12.61
C PRO A 622 -21.59 23.41 11.51
N GLU A 623 -21.22 24.65 11.84
CA GLU A 623 -21.23 25.77 10.88
C GLU A 623 -20.40 25.52 9.61
N ASN A 624 -19.26 24.85 9.77
CA ASN A 624 -18.33 24.46 8.71
C ASN A 624 -18.83 23.35 7.76
N LEU A 625 -20.00 22.75 8.04
CA LEU A 625 -20.72 21.88 7.12
C LEU A 625 -21.59 22.75 6.18
N VAL A 626 -21.33 22.67 4.88
CA VAL A 626 -21.81 23.61 3.86
C VAL A 626 -23.17 23.17 3.30
N TRP A 627 -24.18 24.02 3.48
CA TRP A 627 -25.49 23.86 2.87
C TRP A 627 -25.48 24.19 1.37
N LYS A 628 -26.04 23.30 0.54
CA LYS A 628 -26.19 23.47 -0.92
C LYS A 628 -27.59 23.15 -1.44
N GLY A 629 -28.55 22.88 -0.54
CA GLY A 629 -29.94 22.60 -0.90
C GLY A 629 -30.76 23.84 -1.22
N GLU A 630 -32.03 23.63 -1.58
CA GLU A 630 -32.98 24.71 -1.82
C GLU A 630 -33.56 25.24 -0.49
N GLY A 631 -33.63 26.56 -0.34
CA GLY A 631 -34.18 27.22 0.85
C GLY A 631 -33.18 27.42 2.00
N PRO A 632 -33.65 27.84 3.19
CA PRO A 632 -32.78 28.13 4.33
C PRO A 632 -32.11 26.86 4.86
N ARG A 633 -30.90 27.01 5.39
CA ARG A 633 -30.15 25.91 6.01
C ARG A 633 -31.02 25.24 7.08
N PRO A 634 -31.27 23.92 6.99
CA PRO A 634 -32.13 23.23 7.95
C PRO A 634 -31.50 23.29 9.34
N GLY A 635 -32.33 23.60 10.34
CA GLY A 635 -31.95 23.52 11.74
C GLY A 635 -31.78 22.06 12.21
N PRO A 636 -31.40 21.82 13.47
CA PRO A 636 -31.32 20.48 14.04
C PRO A 636 -32.62 19.72 13.78
N ARG A 637 -32.51 18.49 13.26
CA ARG A 637 -33.66 17.62 13.03
C ARG A 637 -34.28 17.34 14.40
N ARG A 638 -35.40 18.02 14.70
CA ARG A 638 -36.21 17.70 15.88
C ARG A 638 -36.72 16.27 15.70
N PRO A 639 -36.87 15.48 16.78
CA PRO A 639 -37.58 14.21 16.70
C PRO A 639 -38.91 14.44 15.95
N PRO A 640 -39.40 13.47 15.17
CA PRO A 640 -40.74 13.58 14.61
C PRO A 640 -41.67 14.03 15.74
N GLN A 641 -42.40 15.12 15.52
CA GLN A 641 -43.34 15.63 16.52
C GLN A 641 -44.17 14.43 16.99
N ALA A 642 -44.10 14.16 18.29
CA ALA A 642 -45.03 13.26 18.93
C ALA A 642 -46.42 13.67 18.48
N VAL A 643 -47.12 12.75 17.82
CA VAL A 643 -48.53 12.91 17.54
C VAL A 643 -49.18 13.25 18.87
N SER A 644 -49.84 14.41 18.91
CA SER A 644 -50.50 14.97 20.08
C SER A 644 -51.37 13.92 20.78
N GLY A 645 -50.94 13.51 21.96
CA GLY A 645 -51.75 12.83 22.96
C GLY A 645 -51.11 13.07 24.30
N SER A 646 -51.57 14.08 25.04
CA SER A 646 -51.13 14.31 26.42
C SER A 646 -51.59 13.10 27.25
N MET A 647 -50.67 12.21 27.58
CA MET A 647 -50.90 11.14 28.54
C MET A 647 -50.32 11.59 29.87
N ASP A 648 -51.17 11.72 30.88
CA ASP A 648 -50.69 11.93 32.25
C ASP A 648 -50.15 10.64 32.85
N PHE A 649 -49.45 10.77 33.97
CA PHE A 649 -48.83 9.65 34.65
C PHE A 649 -49.86 8.58 35.07
N ASP A 650 -51.04 8.99 35.57
CA ASP A 650 -52.07 8.06 36.04
C ASP A 650 -52.65 7.21 34.91
N THR A 651 -52.82 7.81 33.73
CA THR A 651 -53.27 7.14 32.51
C THR A 651 -52.24 6.13 32.01
N PHE A 652 -50.96 6.53 31.99
CA PHE A 652 -49.85 5.63 31.68
C PHE A 652 -49.81 4.44 32.65
N PHE A 653 -49.84 4.71 33.95
CA PHE A 653 -49.71 3.70 35.00
C PHE A 653 -50.85 2.68 34.96
N LYS A 654 -52.10 3.15 34.83
CA LYS A 654 -53.29 2.27 34.67
C LYS A 654 -53.25 1.45 33.37
N GLY A 655 -52.51 1.92 32.35
CA GLY A 655 -52.33 1.23 31.07
C GLY A 655 -51.30 0.09 31.10
N LEU A 656 -50.33 0.12 32.02
CA LEU A 656 -49.21 -0.82 32.08
C LEU A 656 -49.60 -2.31 32.19
N PRO A 657 -50.61 -2.72 33.00
CA PRO A 657 -51.02 -4.12 33.10
C PRO A 657 -51.55 -4.74 31.79
N LYS A 658 -51.93 -3.91 30.79
CA LYS A 658 -52.31 -4.37 29.44
C LYS A 658 -51.10 -4.59 28.53
N LYS A 659 -49.92 -4.15 28.96
CA LYS A 659 -48.71 -4.09 28.15
C LYS A 659 -47.61 -5.01 28.65
N VAL A 660 -47.52 -5.17 29.96
CA VAL A 660 -46.59 -6.06 30.64
C VAL A 660 -47.40 -6.93 31.60
N LYS A 661 -46.90 -8.14 31.91
CA LYS A 661 -47.57 -9.05 32.83
C LYS A 661 -47.94 -8.34 34.15
N PRO A 662 -49.23 -8.35 34.57
CA PRO A 662 -49.69 -7.62 35.76
C PRO A 662 -48.85 -7.91 37.01
N GLU A 663 -48.44 -9.16 37.23
CA GLU A 663 -47.66 -9.54 38.42
C GLU A 663 -46.30 -8.83 38.49
N ARG A 664 -45.74 -8.41 37.34
CA ARG A 664 -44.47 -7.66 37.29
C ARG A 664 -44.66 -6.19 37.59
N VAL A 665 -45.77 -5.62 37.17
CA VAL A 665 -46.16 -4.24 37.49
C VAL A 665 -46.42 -4.14 38.99
N GLU A 666 -47.24 -5.04 39.54
CA GLU A 666 -47.50 -5.13 40.99
C GLU A 666 -46.22 -5.28 41.80
N LYS A 667 -45.29 -6.14 41.35
CA LYS A 667 -44.00 -6.33 42.04
C LYS A 667 -43.12 -5.08 41.97
N ALA A 668 -43.08 -4.38 40.84
CA ALA A 668 -42.34 -3.12 40.71
C ALA A 668 -42.96 -2.00 41.56
N THR A 669 -44.29 -1.91 41.62
CA THR A 669 -45.01 -0.96 42.47
C THR A 669 -44.82 -1.27 43.95
N SER A 670 -44.87 -2.55 44.36
CA SER A 670 -44.56 -2.97 45.73
C SER A 670 -43.13 -2.61 46.12
N MET A 671 -42.19 -2.71 45.18
CA MET A 671 -40.80 -2.29 45.39
C MET A 671 -40.74 -0.77 45.63
N LEU A 672 -41.38 0.03 44.78
CA LEU A 672 -41.39 1.50 44.91
C LEU A 672 -42.12 1.98 46.18
N LYS A 673 -43.12 1.24 46.68
CA LYS A 673 -43.83 1.52 47.95
C LYS A 673 -43.00 1.19 49.20
N SER A 674 -42.04 0.27 49.13
CA SER A 674 -41.38 -0.25 50.34
C SER A 674 -40.13 0.53 50.76
N GLU A 675 -39.38 1.13 49.82
CA GLU A 675 -38.21 1.96 50.11
C GLU A 675 -37.93 2.94 48.97
N SER A 676 -37.23 4.04 49.27
CA SER A 676 -36.78 5.00 48.27
C SER A 676 -35.68 4.39 47.38
N TYR A 677 -35.73 4.73 46.09
CA TYR A 677 -34.70 4.34 45.12
C TYR A 677 -33.90 5.56 44.70
N GLN A 678 -32.58 5.36 44.62
CA GLN A 678 -31.68 6.26 43.90
C GLN A 678 -31.54 5.77 42.46
N LEU A 679 -32.37 6.30 41.57
CA LEU A 679 -32.39 5.92 40.16
C LEU A 679 -31.36 6.74 39.38
N TYR A 680 -30.19 6.14 39.15
CA TYR A 680 -29.20 6.70 38.23
C TYR A 680 -29.64 6.37 36.80
N ALA A 681 -29.94 7.38 36.00
CA ALA A 681 -30.46 7.19 34.66
C ALA A 681 -29.91 8.22 33.69
N ASP A 682 -29.59 7.77 32.49
CA ASP A 682 -29.38 8.59 31.31
C ASP A 682 -30.57 8.38 30.38
N LEU A 683 -31.27 9.47 30.10
CA LEU A 683 -32.37 9.50 29.14
C LEU A 683 -31.94 10.29 27.90
N THR A 684 -32.09 9.66 26.75
CA THR A 684 -31.91 10.25 25.41
C THR A 684 -33.19 10.06 24.61
N ASP A 685 -33.31 10.72 23.45
CA ASP A 685 -34.50 10.58 22.59
C ASP A 685 -34.76 9.13 22.11
N ALA A 686 -33.76 8.25 22.20
CA ALA A 686 -33.85 6.87 21.70
C ALA A 686 -33.56 5.80 22.75
N ASN A 687 -33.07 6.16 23.93
CA ASN A 687 -32.65 5.17 24.93
C ASN A 687 -32.81 5.72 26.35
N LEU A 688 -33.34 4.87 27.23
CA LEU A 688 -33.24 4.96 28.67
C LEU A 688 -32.25 3.90 29.13
N VAL A 689 -31.17 4.33 29.79
CA VAL A 689 -30.21 3.44 30.45
C VAL A 689 -30.11 3.85 31.92
N GLY A 690 -30.13 2.89 32.85
CA GLY A 690 -30.02 3.24 34.26
C GLY A 690 -29.70 2.08 35.20
N ILE A 691 -29.43 2.42 36.45
CA ILE A 691 -29.13 1.50 37.53
C ILE A 691 -30.31 1.40 38.50
N VAL A 692 -30.65 0.17 38.87
CA VAL A 692 -31.62 -0.13 39.93
C VAL A 692 -30.96 -1.02 40.98
N LYS A 693 -30.99 -0.60 42.25
CA LYS A 693 -30.47 -1.39 43.38
C LYS A 693 -31.46 -2.49 43.79
N SER A 694 -30.96 -3.59 44.34
CA SER A 694 -31.79 -4.71 44.80
C SER A 694 -32.20 -4.52 46.26
N GLN A 695 -33.51 -4.65 46.55
CA GLN A 695 -34.05 -4.66 47.92
C GLN A 695 -33.55 -5.81 48.79
N SER A 696 -33.46 -7.01 48.20
CA SER A 696 -33.12 -8.23 48.95
C SER A 696 -31.61 -8.42 49.18
N ASN A 697 -30.77 -7.62 48.52
CA ASN A 697 -29.32 -7.67 48.66
C ASN A 697 -28.76 -6.29 48.29
N LYS A 698 -28.32 -5.54 49.31
CA LYS A 698 -27.88 -4.15 49.17
C LYS A 698 -26.65 -3.98 48.26
N ASP A 699 -25.87 -5.04 48.06
CA ASP A 699 -24.67 -5.03 47.21
C ASP A 699 -24.99 -5.33 45.74
N LEU A 700 -26.19 -5.82 45.43
CA LEU A 700 -26.56 -6.21 44.08
C LEU A 700 -27.26 -5.06 43.35
N VAL A 701 -26.70 -4.66 42.21
CA VAL A 701 -27.30 -3.66 41.32
C VAL A 701 -27.50 -4.18 39.90
N TYR A 702 -28.48 -3.61 39.21
CA TYR A 702 -28.88 -4.00 37.87
C TYR A 702 -28.73 -2.84 36.88
N SER A 703 -27.98 -3.06 35.81
CA SER A 703 -27.94 -2.16 34.65
C SER A 703 -29.10 -2.51 33.73
N CYS A 704 -29.96 -1.54 33.48
CA CYS A 704 -31.21 -1.67 32.75
C CYS A 704 -31.19 -0.74 31.54
N ARG A 705 -31.63 -1.22 30.38
CA ARG A 705 -31.84 -0.40 29.18
C ARG A 705 -33.19 -0.70 28.53
N LEU A 706 -33.85 0.36 28.06
CA LEU A 706 -35.00 0.32 27.17
C LEU A 706 -34.82 1.36 26.06
N ALA A 707 -34.84 0.91 24.81
CA ALA A 707 -34.72 1.75 23.63
C ALA A 707 -36.10 2.11 23.05
N SER A 708 -36.15 3.18 22.26
CA SER A 708 -37.39 3.69 21.65
C SER A 708 -37.99 2.77 20.61
N ASP A 709 -37.17 1.91 19.99
CA ASP A 709 -37.60 0.83 19.10
C ASP A 709 -38.13 -0.41 19.86
N GLY A 710 -38.04 -0.40 21.20
CA GLY A 710 -38.49 -1.48 22.06
C GLY A 710 -37.39 -2.46 22.45
N GLN A 711 -36.16 -2.36 21.94
CA GLN A 711 -35.07 -3.23 22.38
C GLN A 711 -34.71 -2.98 23.86
N PHE A 712 -34.49 -4.05 24.63
CA PHE A 712 -34.24 -3.92 26.06
C PHE A 712 -33.25 -4.95 26.60
N TYR A 713 -32.61 -4.60 27.71
CA TYR A 713 -31.87 -5.55 28.54
C TYR A 713 -31.92 -5.17 30.02
N CYS A 714 -31.68 -6.16 30.88
CA CYS A 714 -31.29 -5.90 32.26
C CYS A 714 -30.29 -6.97 32.70
N GLY A 715 -29.17 -6.54 33.28
CA GLY A 715 -28.06 -7.40 33.66
C GLY A 715 -27.47 -7.04 35.03
N THR A 716 -26.85 -8.01 35.69
CA THR A 716 -26.15 -7.84 36.97
C THR A 716 -24.71 -7.40 36.76
N GLN A 717 -24.04 -6.96 37.83
CA GLN A 717 -22.61 -6.57 37.82
C GLN A 717 -21.67 -7.67 37.31
N ASN A 718 -22.10 -8.93 37.35
CA ASN A 718 -21.36 -10.08 36.81
C ASN A 718 -21.64 -10.30 35.30
N LEU A 719 -22.22 -9.31 34.61
CA LEU A 719 -22.58 -9.33 33.19
C LEU A 719 -23.53 -10.48 32.81
N ARG A 720 -24.32 -10.96 33.78
CA ARG A 720 -25.36 -11.98 33.54
C ARG A 720 -26.71 -11.30 33.37
N ALA A 721 -27.51 -11.80 32.43
CA ALA A 721 -28.88 -11.34 32.28
C ALA A 721 -29.66 -11.52 33.60
N CYS A 722 -30.54 -10.57 33.89
CA CYS A 722 -31.41 -10.64 35.06
C CYS A 722 -32.29 -11.89 34.96
N GLY A 723 -32.38 -12.66 36.05
CA GLY A 723 -33.23 -13.84 36.09
C GLY A 723 -34.71 -13.55 35.80
N GLY A 724 -35.18 -12.31 35.98
CA GLY A 724 -36.56 -11.91 35.65
C GLY A 724 -36.79 -11.55 34.17
N LEU A 725 -35.76 -11.62 33.33
CA LEU A 725 -35.76 -11.20 31.93
C LEU A 725 -36.22 -12.35 31.00
N HIS A 726 -37.44 -12.83 31.20
CA HIS A 726 -38.02 -13.90 30.36
C HIS A 726 -38.87 -13.30 29.24
N GLY A 727 -38.22 -12.84 28.16
CA GLY A 727 -38.88 -12.37 26.93
C GLY A 727 -39.77 -11.12 27.08
N ALA A 728 -39.66 -10.41 28.20
CA ALA A 728 -40.42 -9.19 28.48
C ALA A 728 -39.70 -8.37 29.57
N LEU A 729 -40.06 -7.09 29.71
CA LEU A 729 -39.50 -6.20 30.72
C LEU A 729 -39.55 -6.82 32.12
N CYS A 730 -38.40 -6.86 32.79
CA CYS A 730 -38.31 -7.35 34.17
C CYS A 730 -38.77 -6.28 35.16
N LYS A 731 -38.97 -6.67 36.43
CA LYS A 731 -39.37 -5.75 37.50
C LYS A 731 -38.41 -4.55 37.67
N HIS A 732 -37.10 -4.70 37.42
CA HIS A 732 -36.13 -3.62 37.56
C HIS A 732 -36.29 -2.55 36.46
N LEU A 733 -36.53 -2.97 35.22
CA LEU A 733 -36.86 -2.05 34.12
C LEU A 733 -38.14 -1.28 34.42
N LEU A 734 -39.15 -1.96 34.99
CA LEU A 734 -40.40 -1.31 35.39
C LEU A 734 -40.21 -0.34 36.56
N VAL A 735 -39.40 -0.68 37.58
CA VAL A 735 -39.04 0.26 38.66
C VAL A 735 -38.39 1.51 38.09
N LEU A 736 -37.46 1.36 37.14
CA LEU A 736 -36.78 2.48 36.51
C LEU A 736 -37.75 3.35 35.69
N VAL A 737 -38.58 2.73 34.85
CA VAL A 737 -39.53 3.46 33.98
C VAL A 737 -40.63 4.15 34.80
N ILE A 738 -41.26 3.44 35.74
CA ILE A 738 -42.34 3.97 36.57
C ILE A 738 -41.81 5.08 37.50
N GLY A 739 -40.66 4.86 38.13
CA GLY A 739 -40.06 5.84 39.04
C GLY A 739 -39.69 7.14 38.32
N LEU A 740 -39.03 7.05 37.16
CA LEU A 740 -38.67 8.25 36.38
C LEU A 740 -39.90 8.96 35.80
N ALA A 741 -40.94 8.22 35.41
CA ALA A 741 -42.18 8.81 34.93
C ALA A 741 -42.95 9.53 36.04
N LYS A 742 -42.98 8.98 37.27
CA LYS A 742 -43.64 9.62 38.42
C LYS A 742 -42.92 10.88 38.89
N SER A 743 -41.59 10.92 38.74
CA SER A 743 -40.75 12.07 39.09
C SER A 743 -40.58 13.09 37.95
N ASP A 744 -41.42 13.04 36.91
CA ASP A 744 -41.39 13.92 35.72
C ASP A 744 -40.03 13.96 34.99
N LYS A 745 -39.21 12.90 35.13
CA LYS A 745 -37.92 12.75 34.43
C LYS A 745 -38.06 11.99 33.11
N LEU A 746 -39.13 11.24 32.94
CA LEU A 746 -39.50 10.55 31.72
C LEU A 746 -40.96 10.89 31.40
N ASP A 747 -41.21 11.43 30.20
CA ASP A 747 -42.57 11.74 29.77
C ASP A 747 -43.45 10.46 29.73
N PRO A 748 -44.64 10.42 30.37
CA PRO A 748 -45.46 9.22 30.44
C PRO A 748 -45.89 8.68 29.08
N ALA A 749 -46.16 9.53 28.07
CA ALA A 749 -46.49 9.06 26.73
C ALA A 749 -45.29 8.39 26.03
N THR A 750 -44.09 8.92 26.25
CA THR A 750 -42.84 8.34 25.77
C THR A 750 -42.56 6.99 26.44
N ALA A 751 -42.71 6.90 27.76
CA ALA A 751 -42.61 5.64 28.50
C ALA A 751 -43.60 4.60 27.97
N ASP A 752 -44.86 5.01 27.74
CA ASP A 752 -45.94 4.18 27.24
C ASP A 752 -45.62 3.57 25.86
N ASN A 753 -45.07 4.39 24.97
CA ASN A 753 -44.67 3.97 23.62
C ASN A 753 -43.53 2.96 23.66
N TRP A 754 -42.48 3.22 24.45
CA TRP A 754 -41.31 2.33 24.51
C TRP A 754 -41.64 0.99 25.17
N VAL A 755 -42.45 1.02 26.24
CA VAL A 755 -42.97 -0.20 26.86
C VAL A 755 -43.82 -1.00 25.87
N SER A 756 -44.63 -0.32 25.04
CA SER A 756 -45.44 -0.99 24.02
C SER A 756 -44.58 -1.65 22.93
N ALA A 757 -43.57 -0.95 22.43
CA ALA A 757 -42.65 -1.46 21.41
C ALA A 757 -41.82 -2.67 21.89
N SER A 758 -41.60 -2.79 23.20
CA SER A 758 -40.86 -3.92 23.77
C SER A 758 -41.54 -5.28 23.65
N LYS A 759 -42.84 -5.32 23.35
CA LYS A 759 -43.61 -6.57 23.22
C LYS A 759 -43.10 -7.49 22.12
N ASP A 760 -42.58 -6.90 21.04
CA ASP A 760 -42.18 -7.63 19.84
C ASP A 760 -40.68 -8.00 19.85
N HIS A 761 -39.97 -7.70 20.95
CA HIS A 761 -38.52 -7.83 21.04
C HIS A 761 -38.07 -8.83 22.12
N GLN A 762 -37.02 -9.59 21.82
CA GLN A 762 -36.31 -10.41 22.80
C GLN A 762 -35.17 -9.61 23.44
N PRO A 763 -34.83 -9.86 24.72
CA PRO A 763 -33.77 -9.11 25.37
C PRO A 763 -32.39 -9.41 24.76
N VAL A 764 -31.61 -8.36 24.47
CA VAL A 764 -30.26 -8.47 23.91
C VAL A 764 -29.26 -7.85 24.87
N ILE A 765 -28.40 -8.68 25.49
CA ILE A 765 -27.37 -8.20 26.41
C ILE A 765 -26.13 -7.76 25.64
N ASP A 766 -25.87 -6.46 25.63
CA ASP A 766 -24.58 -5.88 25.23
C ASP A 766 -23.67 -5.81 26.46
N ARG A 767 -22.67 -6.69 26.52
CA ARG A 767 -21.78 -6.80 27.69
C ARG A 767 -20.90 -5.56 27.86
N ASP A 768 -20.56 -4.88 26.77
CA ASP A 768 -19.71 -3.70 26.83
C ASP A 768 -20.53 -2.52 27.34
N ALA A 769 -21.74 -2.31 26.81
CA ALA A 769 -22.65 -1.27 27.29
C ALA A 769 -23.06 -1.46 28.77
N VAL A 770 -23.27 -2.70 29.20
CA VAL A 770 -23.53 -3.03 30.62
C VAL A 770 -22.31 -2.69 31.48
N SER A 771 -21.11 -3.03 31.03
CA SER A 771 -19.86 -2.74 31.75
C SER A 771 -19.62 -1.24 31.88
N GLU A 772 -19.83 -0.48 30.80
CA GLU A 772 -19.73 0.98 30.80
C GLU A 772 -20.69 1.63 31.80
N THR A 773 -21.96 1.17 31.82
CA THR A 773 -22.96 1.69 32.77
C THR A 773 -22.54 1.44 34.22
N PHE A 774 -21.97 0.26 34.52
CA PHE A 774 -21.49 -0.04 35.88
C PHE A 774 -20.23 0.72 36.28
N LEU A 775 -19.30 0.92 35.35
CA LEU A 775 -18.12 1.77 35.59
C LEU A 775 -18.56 3.21 35.89
N LYS A 776 -19.51 3.74 35.12
CA LYS A 776 -20.09 5.06 35.37
C LYS A 776 -20.75 5.15 36.74
N PHE A 777 -21.53 4.13 37.11
CA PHE A 777 -22.16 4.04 38.42
C PHE A 777 -21.14 4.01 39.57
N LYS A 778 -20.07 3.23 39.44
CA LYS A 778 -19.02 3.15 40.47
C LYS A 778 -18.23 4.44 40.59
N GLY A 779 -17.92 5.11 39.48
CA GLY A 779 -17.34 6.45 39.51
C GLY A 779 -18.27 7.46 40.19
N ALA A 780 -19.58 7.34 40.00
CA ALA A 780 -20.55 8.21 40.69
C ALA A 780 -20.62 7.93 42.20
N GLU A 781 -20.61 6.66 42.63
CA GLU A 781 -20.55 6.28 44.06
C GLU A 781 -19.23 6.72 44.72
N ALA A 782 -18.12 6.74 43.97
CA ALA A 782 -16.83 7.20 44.44
C ALA A 782 -16.66 8.74 44.43
N GLY A 783 -17.64 9.48 43.91
CA GLY A 783 -17.58 10.94 43.74
C GLY A 783 -16.65 11.39 42.60
N GLU A 784 -16.21 10.48 41.75
CA GLU A 784 -15.33 10.72 40.59
C GLU A 784 -16.12 11.19 39.35
N ILE A 785 -17.42 10.88 39.28
CA ILE A 785 -18.31 11.23 38.17
C ILE A 785 -19.55 11.94 38.71
N ASP A 786 -19.88 13.13 38.17
CA ASP A 786 -21.12 13.85 38.50
C ASP A 786 -22.31 13.22 37.74
N TRP A 787 -22.81 12.10 38.25
CA TRP A 787 -24.05 11.47 37.79
C TRP A 787 -24.99 11.34 38.97
N ARG A 788 -25.99 12.23 39.06
CA ARG A 788 -26.86 12.33 40.24
C ARG A 788 -28.12 11.47 40.06
N PRO A 789 -28.52 10.68 41.06
CA PRO A 789 -29.73 9.88 40.97
C PRO A 789 -30.98 10.75 41.08
N THR A 790 -32.06 10.28 40.48
CA THR A 790 -33.42 10.73 40.82
C THR A 790 -33.90 9.91 42.01
N GLU A 791 -34.24 10.56 43.11
CA GLU A 791 -34.74 9.88 44.31
C GLU A 791 -36.26 9.68 44.21
N THR A 792 -36.73 8.45 44.43
CA THR A 792 -38.17 8.16 44.50
C THR A 792 -38.65 8.26 45.94
N VAL A 793 -39.83 8.84 46.16
CA VAL A 793 -40.45 8.94 47.48
C VAL A 793 -41.54 7.87 47.61
N PRO A 794 -41.44 6.89 48.53
CA PRO A 794 -42.42 5.81 48.65
C PRO A 794 -43.87 6.28 48.79
N GLU A 795 -44.07 7.42 49.45
CA GLU A 795 -45.36 8.05 49.67
C GLU A 795 -46.07 8.45 48.37
N ASP A 796 -45.32 8.82 47.34
CA ASP A 796 -45.86 9.16 46.01
C ASP A 796 -46.54 7.96 45.34
N PHE A 797 -46.25 6.76 45.83
CA PHE A 797 -46.77 5.51 45.29
C PHE A 797 -47.92 4.93 46.12
N TYR A 798 -48.14 5.33 47.38
CA TYR A 798 -49.22 4.79 48.22
C TYR A 798 -50.63 5.15 47.73
N ALA A 799 -50.79 6.29 47.07
CA ALA A 799 -52.06 6.76 46.51
C ALA A 799 -52.38 6.24 45.09
N MET A 800 -51.55 5.32 44.57
CA MET A 800 -51.68 4.70 43.24
C MET A 800 -52.48 3.40 43.22
#